data_AF-A0A8C5VGK4-F1
#
_entry.id   AF-A0A8C5VGK4-F1
#
_cell.length_a   1.000
_cell.length_b   1.000
_cell.length_c   1.000
_cell.angle_alpha   90.00
_cell.angle_beta   90.00
_cell.angle_gamma   90.00
#
_symmetry.space_group_name_H-M   'P 1'
#
loop_
_entity.id
_entity.type
_entity.pdbx_description
1 polymer ?
#
loop_
_entity_poly.entity_id
_entity_poly.type
_entity_poly.pdbx_seq_one_letter_code
_entity_poly.pdbx_strand_id
1 'polypeptide(L)'
;MRFHQDQLQVLLVFTKEDNQCNGFCRACEKAGFKCTVTREAQAVLACFLDKHHDIIIIDHRYPRQLDAEALCRSIRSSELSENTVIVGVVRRVAREELSVMPFLAAGFTRRYIENPNIMACYNELLQLEFGEVRSQLKLRACNSIFTALEKSQEAVEITNEDHIIQYANPAFETTMGYQAGELIGKELGEVPINEKKADLLDAINSCIKIGKEWQGVYCAKKKNGDNVQQNVKIIPVLGQGGKIRHYVSIIRVCTSNNKAEKISECVQSDTNTDSQTGKHKDRRKGSLDVRAVASRSSEVSSQRRHSSMARIHSMTIEAPITKVISIINAAQESSPMPVTEALERVLEILRTTELYSPQFGAKDDDPHANDLVGALVSDGLRRLSGNEYVLSTKSIQQVSSSIITPISLRDVPPRIARAMENEESWDFDIFELEAATHNRPLIYLGLKIFARFGICEFLNCSESALRSWLQIIEANYHSSNPYHNSTHSADVLHATAYFLSKERIKETLDPMDEAAALIAATIHDVDHPGRTSSFLCNAGSELAILYNDIAVLESHHAALAFQLTMGDDKCNIFKNMERNDYRTLRQGIIDMVLATEMTKHFEHVNKFVNSINKPLAALEESEETKKNQEAINSMLRTPENRTLIKRMLIKCADVSNPCRPLESCIEWAARISEEYFSQTDEEKQQDLPVVMPVFDRNTCSIPKSQISFIDYFITDMFDAWDAFIELPDLMQHLDNNFKYWQGLDEMKLRGLRPPPE
;
A
#
# COMPACT_ATOMS: atom_id res chain seq x y z
N MET A 1 -10.28 -20.64 15.10
CA MET A 1 -10.67 -21.39 16.31
C MET A 1 -10.47 -22.86 16.01
N ARG A 2 -9.70 -23.57 16.82
CA ARG A 2 -9.82 -25.04 16.90
C ARG A 2 -10.65 -25.30 18.15
N PHE A 3 -11.72 -26.09 18.04
CA PHE A 3 -12.48 -26.47 19.24
C PHE A 3 -11.66 -27.38 20.15
N HIS A 4 -10.78 -28.23 19.59
CA HIS A 4 -9.80 -29.05 20.31
C HIS A 4 -8.42 -29.05 19.62
N GLN A 5 -7.37 -29.22 20.42
CA GLN A 5 -5.98 -29.08 20.02
C GLN A 5 -5.40 -30.44 19.56
N ASP A 6 -6.00 -31.04 18.54
CA ASP A 6 -5.48 -32.30 17.98
C ASP A 6 -4.30 -32.05 17.03
N GLN A 7 -3.40 -33.04 16.95
CA GLN A 7 -2.29 -33.06 16.01
C GLN A 7 -2.80 -33.21 14.58
N LEU A 8 -2.25 -32.41 13.66
CA LEU A 8 -2.58 -32.47 12.23
C LEU A 8 -2.29 -33.85 11.65
N GLN A 9 -3.23 -34.36 10.87
CA GLN A 9 -3.11 -35.64 10.18
C GLN A 9 -2.67 -35.41 8.72
N VAL A 10 -1.52 -35.98 8.33
CA VAL A 10 -0.96 -35.87 6.97
C VAL A 10 -0.94 -37.25 6.31
N LEU A 11 -1.53 -37.35 5.11
CA LEU A 11 -1.49 -38.54 4.27
C LEU A 11 -0.48 -38.36 3.12
N LEU A 12 0.55 -39.20 3.07
CA LEU A 12 1.52 -39.23 1.98
C LEU A 12 1.18 -40.37 1.03
N VAL A 13 0.93 -40.05 -0.24
CA VAL A 13 0.61 -41.00 -1.31
C VAL A 13 1.77 -41.04 -2.30
N PHE A 14 2.68 -42.00 -2.07
CA PHE A 14 3.88 -42.20 -2.89
C PHE A 14 4.00 -43.67 -3.26
N THR A 15 4.14 -43.97 -4.55
CA THR A 15 4.30 -45.35 -5.05
C THR A 15 5.71 -45.90 -4.84
N LYS A 16 6.69 -45.05 -4.54
CA LYS A 16 8.09 -45.41 -4.27
C LYS A 16 8.62 -44.69 -3.03
N GLU A 17 9.40 -45.40 -2.22
CA GLU A 17 10.20 -44.80 -1.16
C GLU A 17 11.45 -44.16 -1.78
N ASP A 18 11.36 -42.87 -2.05
CA ASP A 18 12.48 -42.09 -2.55
C ASP A 18 12.81 -40.92 -1.62
N ASN A 19 13.81 -40.14 -2.02
CA ASN A 19 14.29 -39.01 -1.23
C ASN A 19 13.19 -37.96 -0.98
N GLN A 20 12.21 -37.83 -1.88
CA GLN A 20 11.11 -36.88 -1.72
C GLN A 20 10.09 -37.38 -0.68
N CYS A 21 9.70 -38.66 -0.73
CA CYS A 21 8.84 -39.26 0.27
C CYS A 21 9.50 -39.18 1.66
N ASN A 22 10.78 -39.53 1.75
CA ASN A 22 11.55 -39.46 3.00
C ASN A 22 11.69 -38.02 3.53
N GLY A 23 11.81 -37.04 2.63
CA GLY A 23 11.84 -35.62 2.97
C GLY A 23 10.56 -35.17 3.69
N PHE A 24 9.38 -35.54 3.15
CA PHE A 24 8.10 -35.23 3.79
C PHE A 24 7.85 -36.02 5.07
N CYS A 25 8.24 -37.31 5.15
CA CYS A 25 8.13 -38.09 6.38
C CYS A 25 8.89 -37.44 7.54
N ARG A 26 10.18 -37.11 7.32
CA ARG A 26 11.02 -36.44 8.34
C ARG A 26 10.55 -35.03 8.66
N ALA A 27 9.99 -34.32 7.68
CA ALA A 27 9.40 -33.02 7.90
C ALA A 27 8.14 -33.10 8.79
N CYS A 28 7.29 -34.10 8.60
CA CYS A 28 6.13 -34.34 9.48
C CYS A 28 6.56 -34.68 10.91
N GLU A 29 7.55 -35.56 11.07
CA GLU A 29 8.11 -35.89 12.40
C GLU A 29 8.65 -34.63 13.10
N LYS A 30 9.38 -33.79 12.37
CA LYS A 30 9.93 -32.53 12.89
C LYS A 30 8.83 -31.53 13.27
N ALA A 31 7.73 -31.48 12.51
CA ALA A 31 6.58 -30.62 12.78
C ALA A 31 5.65 -31.16 13.88
N GLY A 32 5.86 -32.40 14.34
CA GLY A 32 4.96 -33.07 15.28
C GLY A 32 3.61 -33.46 14.67
N PHE A 33 3.55 -33.63 13.34
CA PHE A 33 2.35 -34.04 12.62
C PHE A 33 2.26 -35.56 12.55
N LYS A 34 1.04 -36.09 12.63
CA LYS A 34 0.81 -37.53 12.50
C LYS A 34 0.78 -37.91 11.02
N CYS A 35 1.79 -38.63 10.58
CA CYS A 35 1.99 -39.02 9.20
C CYS A 35 1.48 -40.45 8.96
N THR A 36 0.68 -40.63 7.91
CA THR A 36 0.30 -41.95 7.36
C THR A 36 0.81 -42.04 5.93
N VAL A 37 1.51 -43.12 5.58
CA VAL A 37 2.06 -43.31 4.22
C VAL A 37 1.34 -44.46 3.54
N THR A 38 0.80 -44.22 2.34
CA THR A 38 0.12 -45.24 1.52
C THR A 38 0.82 -45.40 0.18
N ARG A 39 1.05 -46.64 -0.22
CA ARG A 39 1.83 -46.98 -1.43
C ARG A 39 0.99 -47.50 -2.59
N GLU A 40 -0.22 -47.96 -2.31
CA GLU A 40 -1.14 -48.53 -3.29
C GLU A 40 -2.31 -47.59 -3.53
N ALA A 41 -2.60 -47.25 -4.79
CA ALA A 41 -3.69 -46.33 -5.15
C ALA A 41 -5.05 -46.78 -4.62
N GLN A 42 -5.30 -48.09 -4.57
CA GLN A 42 -6.57 -48.67 -4.09
C GLN A 42 -6.73 -48.55 -2.56
N ALA A 43 -5.63 -48.51 -1.81
CA ALA A 43 -5.65 -48.36 -0.36
C ALA A 43 -5.82 -46.90 0.08
N VAL A 44 -5.56 -45.92 -0.80
CA VAL A 44 -5.66 -44.49 -0.47
C VAL A 44 -7.09 -44.08 -0.11
N LEU A 45 -8.07 -44.49 -0.91
CA LEU A 45 -9.48 -44.14 -0.66
C LEU A 45 -9.99 -44.80 0.63
N ALA A 46 -9.62 -46.07 0.87
CA ALA A 46 -9.97 -46.76 2.11
C ALA A 46 -9.33 -46.06 3.33
N CYS A 47 -8.06 -45.64 3.24
CA CYS A 47 -7.37 -44.93 4.32
C CYS A 47 -7.93 -43.51 4.55
N PHE A 48 -8.33 -42.82 3.48
CA PHE A 48 -8.95 -41.49 3.56
C PHE A 48 -10.33 -41.55 4.22
N LEU A 49 -11.10 -42.62 3.98
CA LEU A 49 -12.41 -42.81 4.61
C LEU A 49 -12.31 -43.32 6.06
N ASP A 50 -11.26 -44.07 6.41
CA ASP A 50 -11.02 -44.58 7.76
C ASP A 50 -10.59 -43.48 8.75
N LYS A 51 -9.81 -42.50 8.28
CA LYS A 51 -9.28 -41.41 9.11
C LYS A 51 -9.43 -40.05 8.45
N HIS A 52 -9.80 -39.05 9.25
CA HIS A 52 -9.81 -37.66 8.80
C HIS A 52 -8.38 -37.15 8.60
N HIS A 53 -8.05 -36.70 7.39
CA HIS A 53 -6.75 -36.11 7.05
C HIS A 53 -6.89 -34.62 6.71
N ASP A 54 -6.02 -33.79 7.25
CA ASP A 54 -6.00 -32.34 7.02
C ASP A 54 -5.22 -31.99 5.76
N ILE A 55 -4.10 -32.70 5.52
CA ILE A 55 -3.23 -32.53 4.36
C ILE A 55 -3.04 -33.88 3.66
N ILE A 56 -3.17 -33.90 2.34
CA ILE A 56 -2.84 -35.04 1.50
C ILE A 56 -1.79 -34.61 0.48
N ILE A 57 -0.65 -35.32 0.44
CA ILE A 57 0.41 -35.08 -0.54
C ILE A 57 0.42 -36.25 -1.51
N ILE A 58 0.18 -35.97 -2.79
CA ILE A 58 0.10 -36.99 -3.85
C ILE A 58 1.26 -36.83 -4.82
N ASP A 59 1.97 -37.92 -5.08
CA ASP A 59 3.06 -37.96 -6.05
C ASP A 59 2.53 -37.96 -7.50
N HIS A 60 2.71 -36.85 -8.21
CA HIS A 60 2.41 -36.73 -9.64
C HIS A 60 3.67 -36.87 -10.52
N ARG A 61 4.86 -37.14 -9.97
CA ARG A 61 6.10 -37.20 -10.77
C ARG A 61 6.13 -38.36 -11.76
N TYR A 62 5.29 -39.39 -11.58
CA TYR A 62 5.24 -40.58 -12.41
C TYR A 62 3.80 -40.96 -12.80
N PRO A 63 3.15 -40.24 -13.74
CA PRO A 63 1.74 -40.46 -14.10
C PRO A 63 1.43 -41.88 -14.62
N ARG A 64 2.43 -42.58 -15.18
CA ARG A 64 2.30 -43.98 -15.61
C ARG A 64 2.17 -44.99 -14.46
N GLN A 65 2.52 -44.59 -13.24
CA GLN A 65 2.51 -45.46 -12.05
C GLN A 65 1.34 -45.10 -11.11
N LEU A 66 0.99 -43.81 -11.05
CA LEU A 66 -0.14 -43.31 -10.30
C LEU A 66 -0.82 -42.20 -11.10
N ASP A 67 -2.09 -42.38 -11.45
CA ASP A 67 -2.91 -41.30 -11.99
C ASP A 67 -3.37 -40.40 -10.83
N ALA A 68 -2.50 -39.45 -10.47
CA ALA A 68 -2.74 -38.54 -9.36
C ALA A 68 -3.95 -37.61 -9.61
N GLU A 69 -4.27 -37.28 -10.86
CA GLU A 69 -5.43 -36.44 -11.20
C GLU A 69 -6.75 -37.20 -11.07
N ALA A 70 -6.82 -38.45 -11.52
CA ALA A 70 -7.98 -39.31 -11.29
C ALA A 70 -8.19 -39.59 -9.79
N LEU A 71 -7.10 -39.82 -9.05
CA LEU A 71 -7.16 -40.01 -7.60
C LEU A 71 -7.64 -38.75 -6.86
N CYS A 72 -7.12 -37.58 -7.22
CA CYS A 72 -7.56 -36.30 -6.64
C CYS A 72 -9.06 -36.05 -6.89
N ARG A 73 -9.53 -36.27 -8.12
CA ARG A 73 -10.97 -36.19 -8.46
C ARG A 73 -11.82 -37.17 -7.64
N SER A 74 -11.32 -38.38 -7.42
CA SER A 74 -12.01 -39.40 -6.61
C SER A 74 -12.10 -38.98 -5.14
N ILE A 75 -11.02 -38.42 -4.57
CA ILE A 75 -11.05 -37.88 -3.20
C ILE A 75 -12.03 -36.71 -3.12
N ARG A 76 -12.01 -35.79 -4.10
CA ARG A 76 -12.90 -34.61 -4.16
C ARG A 76 -14.38 -34.95 -4.35
N SER A 77 -14.70 -36.14 -4.87
CA SER A 77 -16.09 -36.61 -4.98
C SER A 77 -16.71 -37.04 -3.63
N SER A 78 -15.91 -37.15 -2.56
CA SER A 78 -16.38 -37.46 -1.21
C SER A 78 -16.70 -36.17 -0.43
N GLU A 79 -17.83 -36.14 0.27
CA GLU A 79 -18.26 -35.01 1.11
C GLU A 79 -17.24 -34.67 2.22
N LEU A 80 -16.42 -35.65 2.64
CA LEU A 80 -15.38 -35.44 3.67
C LEU A 80 -14.19 -34.61 3.17
N SER A 81 -14.05 -34.44 1.85
CA SER A 81 -12.89 -33.80 1.23
C SER A 81 -12.97 -32.29 1.12
N GLU A 82 -14.14 -31.68 1.38
CA GLU A 82 -14.40 -30.26 1.13
C GLU A 82 -13.41 -29.32 1.82
N ASN A 83 -12.81 -29.75 2.94
CA ASN A 83 -11.84 -28.93 3.66
C ASN A 83 -10.47 -29.60 3.88
N THR A 84 -10.15 -30.61 3.06
CA THR A 84 -8.82 -31.22 3.04
C THR A 84 -7.93 -30.53 2.01
N VAL A 85 -6.70 -30.19 2.42
CA VAL A 85 -5.71 -29.56 1.53
C VAL A 85 -4.98 -30.65 0.75
N ILE A 86 -5.05 -30.62 -0.59
CA ILE A 86 -4.41 -31.64 -1.44
C ILE A 86 -3.29 -31.00 -2.23
N VAL A 87 -2.07 -31.51 -2.07
CA VAL A 87 -0.85 -31.01 -2.70
C VAL A 87 -0.34 -32.03 -3.71
N GLY A 88 -0.11 -31.57 -4.95
CA GLY A 88 0.47 -32.39 -6.01
C GLY A 88 1.97 -32.17 -6.14
N VAL A 89 2.77 -33.22 -5.99
CA VAL A 89 4.23 -33.16 -6.17
C VAL A 89 4.59 -33.39 -7.64
N VAL A 90 5.24 -32.42 -8.26
CA VAL A 90 5.59 -32.45 -9.70
C VAL A 90 7.10 -32.42 -9.91
N ARG A 91 7.57 -32.96 -11.04
CA ARG A 91 9.00 -32.89 -11.37
C ARG A 91 9.43 -31.48 -11.76
N ARG A 92 10.68 -31.16 -11.48
CA ARG A 92 11.34 -29.95 -11.98
C ARG A 92 11.67 -30.14 -13.47
N VAL A 93 10.91 -29.54 -14.38
CA VAL A 93 11.18 -29.56 -15.83
C VAL A 93 11.93 -28.30 -16.23
N ALA A 94 13.00 -28.43 -17.01
CA ALA A 94 13.95 -27.34 -17.28
C ALA A 94 13.55 -26.36 -18.42
N ARG A 95 12.49 -26.63 -19.18
CA ARG A 95 12.27 -25.90 -20.46
C ARG A 95 10.86 -25.45 -20.84
N GLU A 96 9.84 -25.58 -20.01
CA GLU A 96 8.53 -24.95 -20.28
C GLU A 96 7.71 -24.96 -18.97
N GLU A 97 7.14 -23.82 -18.59
CA GLU A 97 6.19 -23.76 -17.47
C GLU A 97 4.87 -24.41 -17.91
N LEU A 98 4.67 -25.67 -17.52
CA LEU A 98 3.40 -26.35 -17.69
C LEU A 98 2.30 -25.58 -16.93
N SER A 99 1.19 -25.32 -17.62
CA SER A 99 0.00 -24.69 -17.05
C SER A 99 -0.46 -25.42 -15.79
N VAL A 100 -0.81 -24.65 -14.75
CA VAL A 100 -1.34 -25.20 -13.48
C VAL A 100 -2.84 -25.52 -13.60
N MET A 101 -3.50 -25.08 -14.67
CA MET A 101 -4.95 -25.27 -14.87
C MET A 101 -5.42 -26.74 -14.80
N PRO A 102 -4.74 -27.74 -15.41
CA PRO A 102 -5.14 -29.13 -15.29
C PRO A 102 -5.10 -29.65 -13.84
N PHE A 103 -4.13 -29.19 -13.04
CA PHE A 103 -4.02 -29.53 -11.62
C PHE A 103 -5.17 -28.95 -10.80
N LEU A 104 -5.49 -27.68 -11.02
CA LEU A 104 -6.61 -27.03 -10.32
C LEU A 104 -7.94 -27.67 -10.75
N ALA A 105 -8.13 -27.96 -12.03
CA ALA A 105 -9.32 -28.63 -12.55
C ALA A 105 -9.48 -30.06 -12.00
N ALA A 106 -8.39 -30.75 -11.66
CA ALA A 106 -8.43 -32.04 -10.98
C ALA A 106 -8.74 -31.92 -9.47
N GLY A 107 -8.68 -30.72 -8.90
CA GLY A 107 -9.02 -30.43 -7.50
C GLY A 107 -7.84 -30.32 -6.54
N PHE A 108 -6.61 -30.20 -7.05
CA PHE A 108 -5.44 -29.90 -6.20
C PHE A 108 -5.51 -28.47 -5.66
N THR A 109 -5.17 -28.31 -4.38
CA THR A 109 -5.08 -26.99 -3.73
C THR A 109 -3.78 -26.29 -4.10
N ARG A 110 -2.67 -27.03 -4.20
CA ARG A 110 -1.34 -26.46 -4.45
C ARG A 110 -0.43 -27.43 -5.19
N ARG A 111 0.52 -26.88 -5.95
CA ARG A 111 1.56 -27.61 -6.68
C ARG A 111 2.90 -27.45 -5.96
N TYR A 112 3.53 -28.56 -5.59
CA TYR A 112 4.88 -28.57 -5.00
C TYR A 112 5.90 -29.11 -6.01
N ILE A 113 6.92 -28.32 -6.33
CA ILE A 113 7.99 -28.76 -7.23
C ILE A 113 8.96 -29.62 -6.43
N GLU A 114 9.31 -30.79 -6.99
CA GLU A 114 10.22 -31.77 -6.39
C GLU A 114 11.48 -31.10 -5.82
N ASN A 115 11.60 -31.20 -4.50
CA ASN A 115 12.74 -30.76 -3.71
C ASN A 115 12.80 -31.64 -2.46
N PRO A 116 13.73 -32.61 -2.41
CA PRO A 116 13.83 -33.60 -1.34
C PRO A 116 14.48 -33.04 -0.05
N ASN A 117 14.87 -31.76 -0.03
CA ASN A 117 15.42 -31.15 1.18
C ASN A 117 14.37 -31.14 2.31
N ILE A 118 14.74 -31.69 3.46
CA ILE A 118 13.87 -31.77 4.66
C ILE A 118 13.37 -30.38 5.06
N MET A 119 14.22 -29.34 4.99
CA MET A 119 13.80 -27.98 5.36
C MET A 119 12.82 -27.38 4.35
N ALA A 120 12.95 -27.72 3.06
CA ALA A 120 11.99 -27.27 2.06
C ALA A 120 10.62 -27.91 2.28
N CYS A 121 10.58 -29.23 2.52
CA CYS A 121 9.36 -29.96 2.85
C CYS A 121 8.74 -29.46 4.17
N TYR A 122 9.57 -29.16 5.18
CA TYR A 122 9.13 -28.64 6.47
C TYR A 122 8.52 -27.22 6.37
N ASN A 123 9.19 -26.32 5.64
CA ASN A 123 8.67 -24.97 5.43
C ASN A 123 7.36 -24.99 4.65
N GLU A 124 7.23 -25.87 3.65
CA GLU A 124 5.97 -26.03 2.91
C GLU A 124 4.85 -26.52 3.82
N LEU A 125 5.10 -27.54 4.66
CA LEU A 125 4.12 -28.03 5.63
C LEU A 125 3.68 -26.95 6.63
N LEU A 126 4.60 -26.10 7.09
CA LEU A 126 4.27 -24.96 7.97
C LEU A 126 3.46 -23.89 7.25
N GLN A 127 3.79 -23.56 6.00
CA GLN A 127 3.00 -22.61 5.22
C GLN A 127 1.56 -23.11 5.04
N LEU A 128 1.40 -24.39 4.72
CA LEU A 128 0.08 -25.03 4.59
C LEU A 128 -0.69 -25.05 5.92
N GLU A 129 -0.01 -25.31 7.04
CA GLU A 129 -0.63 -25.25 8.37
C GLU A 129 -1.15 -23.84 8.69
N PHE A 130 -0.29 -22.83 8.58
CA PHE A 130 -0.61 -21.47 9.01
C PHE A 130 -1.46 -20.70 7.99
N GLY A 131 -1.45 -21.11 6.72
CA GLY A 131 -2.26 -20.57 5.63
C GLY A 131 -3.59 -21.31 5.46
N GLU A 132 -3.62 -22.28 4.55
CA GLU A 132 -4.84 -22.91 4.05
C GLU A 132 -5.54 -23.77 5.11
N VAL A 133 -4.81 -24.62 5.83
CA VAL A 133 -5.41 -25.53 6.83
C VAL A 133 -6.06 -24.74 7.97
N ARG A 134 -5.38 -23.72 8.50
CA ARG A 134 -5.96 -22.86 9.56
C ARG A 134 -7.17 -22.08 9.07
N SER A 135 -7.20 -21.68 7.79
CA SER A 135 -8.34 -21.00 7.18
C SER A 135 -9.54 -21.95 7.05
N GLN A 136 -9.31 -23.17 6.58
CA GLN A 136 -10.33 -24.23 6.51
C GLN A 136 -10.87 -24.61 7.89
N LEU A 137 -10.00 -24.73 8.90
CA LEU A 137 -10.43 -24.99 10.27
C LEU A 137 -11.28 -23.85 10.85
N LYS A 138 -10.96 -22.58 10.53
CA LYS A 138 -11.80 -21.44 10.90
C LYS A 138 -13.16 -21.52 10.21
N LEU A 139 -13.20 -21.85 8.91
CA LEU A 139 -14.44 -21.99 8.14
C LEU A 139 -15.34 -23.09 8.73
N ARG A 140 -14.78 -24.27 9.01
CA ARG A 140 -15.48 -25.36 9.71
C ARG A 140 -16.03 -24.91 11.05
N ALA A 141 -15.22 -24.20 11.84
CA ALA A 141 -15.67 -23.71 13.12
C ALA A 141 -16.82 -22.71 13.00
N CYS A 142 -16.77 -21.82 12.01
CA CYS A 142 -17.86 -20.91 11.68
C CYS A 142 -19.13 -21.67 11.29
N ASN A 143 -19.05 -22.68 10.41
CA ASN A 143 -20.22 -23.48 10.01
C ASN A 143 -20.89 -24.17 11.22
N SER A 144 -20.11 -24.70 12.16
CA SER A 144 -20.65 -25.27 13.39
C SER A 144 -21.33 -24.21 14.27
N ILE A 145 -20.76 -23.01 14.38
CA ILE A 145 -21.34 -21.89 15.14
C ILE A 145 -22.64 -21.41 14.48
N PHE A 146 -22.65 -21.23 13.15
CA PHE A 146 -23.85 -20.86 12.40
C PHE A 146 -24.95 -21.90 12.54
N THR A 147 -24.61 -23.19 12.44
CA THR A 147 -25.57 -24.28 12.68
C THR A 147 -26.14 -24.22 14.09
N ALA A 148 -25.31 -23.94 15.11
CA ALA A 148 -25.77 -23.79 16.48
C ALA A 148 -26.70 -22.56 16.66
N LEU A 149 -26.40 -21.44 15.99
CA LEU A 149 -27.24 -20.23 16.01
C LEU A 149 -28.58 -20.47 15.29
N GLU A 150 -28.57 -21.11 14.13
CA GLU A 150 -29.77 -21.44 13.36
C GLU A 150 -30.69 -22.43 14.09
N LYS A 151 -30.11 -23.40 14.81
CA LYS A 151 -30.87 -24.41 15.57
C LYS A 151 -31.14 -23.99 17.02
N SER A 152 -30.72 -22.80 17.44
CA SER A 152 -30.98 -22.29 18.79
C SER A 152 -32.47 -22.07 19.02
N GLN A 153 -32.92 -22.31 20.26
CA GLN A 153 -34.29 -22.02 20.69
C GLN A 153 -34.50 -20.55 21.07
N GLU A 154 -33.41 -19.83 21.39
CA GLU A 154 -33.47 -18.41 21.70
C GLU A 154 -33.46 -17.59 20.42
N ALA A 155 -34.24 -16.51 20.38
CA ALA A 155 -34.27 -15.60 19.24
C ALA A 155 -32.98 -14.77 19.24
N VAL A 156 -32.23 -14.82 18.13
CA VAL A 156 -30.96 -14.11 17.98
C VAL A 156 -31.04 -13.20 16.78
N GLU A 157 -30.59 -11.97 16.98
CA GLU A 157 -30.50 -10.92 15.98
C GLU A 157 -29.10 -10.31 16.02
N ILE A 158 -28.54 -10.00 14.86
CA ILE A 158 -27.26 -9.31 14.72
C ILE A 158 -27.47 -8.07 13.85
N THR A 159 -27.06 -6.91 14.36
CA THR A 159 -27.06 -5.65 13.63
C THR A 159 -25.64 -5.12 13.40
N ASN A 160 -25.46 -4.26 12.41
CA ASN A 160 -24.22 -3.48 12.25
C ASN A 160 -24.16 -2.30 13.25
N GLU A 161 -23.13 -1.46 13.11
CA GLU A 161 -22.91 -0.26 13.92
C GLU A 161 -24.03 0.79 13.79
N ASP A 162 -24.72 0.83 12.65
CA ASP A 162 -25.86 1.72 12.36
C ASP A 162 -27.22 1.10 12.74
N HIS A 163 -27.23 0.00 13.51
CA HIS A 163 -28.44 -0.73 13.92
C HIS A 163 -29.28 -1.31 12.76
N ILE A 164 -28.66 -1.54 11.60
CA ILE A 164 -29.26 -2.26 10.47
C ILE A 164 -29.13 -3.77 10.71
N ILE A 165 -30.25 -4.48 10.59
CA ILE A 165 -30.32 -5.93 10.81
C ILE A 165 -29.59 -6.66 9.69
N GLN A 166 -28.58 -7.46 10.04
CA GLN A 166 -27.81 -8.27 9.10
C GLN A 166 -28.15 -9.76 9.19
N TYR A 167 -28.60 -10.22 10.37
CA TYR A 167 -28.96 -11.62 10.59
C TYR A 167 -30.07 -11.73 11.63
N ALA A 168 -31.02 -12.63 11.38
CA ALA A 168 -32.02 -13.08 12.33
C ALA A 168 -32.18 -14.60 12.20
N ASN A 169 -32.15 -15.33 13.31
CA ASN A 169 -32.28 -16.78 13.29
C ASN A 169 -33.76 -17.23 13.19
N PRO A 170 -34.05 -18.50 12.84
CA PRO A 170 -35.43 -19.01 12.73
C PRO A 170 -36.28 -18.88 14.01
N ALA A 171 -35.65 -18.91 15.19
CA ALA A 171 -36.34 -18.68 16.46
C ALA A 171 -36.84 -17.24 16.59
N PHE A 172 -36.11 -16.26 16.07
CA PHE A 172 -36.55 -14.87 15.97
C PHE A 172 -37.78 -14.75 15.06
N GLU A 173 -37.74 -15.38 13.88
CA GLU A 173 -38.87 -15.39 12.93
C GLU A 173 -40.14 -15.95 13.57
N THR A 174 -40.02 -17.10 14.26
CA THR A 174 -41.14 -17.76 14.93
C THR A 174 -41.69 -16.92 16.09
N THR A 175 -40.79 -16.26 16.83
CA THR A 175 -41.16 -15.46 18.01
C THR A 175 -41.88 -14.16 17.62
N MET A 176 -41.35 -13.46 16.61
CA MET A 176 -41.78 -12.12 16.20
C MET A 176 -42.77 -12.14 15.02
N GLY A 177 -42.83 -13.24 14.27
CA GLY A 177 -43.72 -13.43 13.13
C GLY A 177 -43.24 -12.80 11.82
N TYR A 178 -42.00 -12.33 11.76
CA TYR A 178 -41.38 -11.78 10.54
C TYR A 178 -40.53 -12.84 9.85
N GLN A 179 -40.41 -12.76 8.52
CA GLN A 179 -39.45 -13.58 7.76
C GLN A 179 -38.11 -12.85 7.68
N ALA A 180 -36.97 -13.56 7.68
CA ALA A 180 -35.63 -12.97 7.66
C ALA A 180 -35.44 -12.01 6.47
N GLY A 181 -35.95 -12.37 5.28
CA GLY A 181 -35.89 -11.50 4.10
C GLY A 181 -36.67 -10.18 4.24
N GLU A 182 -37.60 -10.08 5.18
CA GLU A 182 -38.31 -8.82 5.49
C GLU A 182 -37.58 -7.96 6.52
N LEU A 183 -36.63 -8.54 7.25
CA LEU A 183 -35.88 -7.91 8.35
C LEU A 183 -34.48 -7.47 7.90
N ILE A 184 -33.80 -8.31 7.12
CA ILE A 184 -32.43 -8.05 6.66
C ILE A 184 -32.38 -6.75 5.85
N GLY A 185 -31.45 -5.86 6.20
CA GLY A 185 -31.24 -4.56 5.55
C GLY A 185 -32.15 -3.44 6.04
N LYS A 186 -33.03 -3.69 7.03
CA LYS A 186 -33.84 -2.64 7.67
C LYS A 186 -33.20 -2.16 8.96
N GLU A 187 -33.40 -0.89 9.26
CA GLU A 187 -33.01 -0.31 10.55
C GLU A 187 -33.94 -0.81 11.65
N LEU A 188 -33.38 -1.16 12.80
CA LEU A 188 -34.13 -1.67 13.96
C LEU A 188 -35.27 -0.71 14.40
N GLY A 189 -35.12 0.59 14.16
CA GLY A 189 -36.12 1.62 14.47
C GLY A 189 -37.32 1.67 13.52
N GLU A 190 -37.19 1.15 12.29
CA GLU A 190 -38.26 1.15 11.28
C GLU A 190 -39.21 -0.04 11.40
N VAL A 191 -38.74 -1.15 12.00
CA VAL A 191 -39.60 -2.29 12.29
C VAL A 191 -40.46 -1.92 13.50
N PRO A 192 -41.80 -2.09 13.47
CA PRO A 192 -42.70 -1.71 14.56
C PRO A 192 -42.60 -2.71 15.73
N ILE A 193 -41.40 -2.91 16.24
CA ILE A 193 -41.04 -3.83 17.32
C ILE A 193 -41.05 -3.08 18.66
N ASN A 194 -40.79 -1.78 18.70
CA ASN A 194 -40.69 -1.02 19.97
C ASN A 194 -41.88 -0.09 20.23
N GLU A 195 -42.63 -0.33 21.31
CA GLU A 195 -43.46 0.71 21.93
C GLU A 195 -42.54 1.78 22.51
N LYS A 196 -42.54 2.95 21.87
CA LYS A 196 -41.67 4.10 22.15
C LYS A 196 -41.74 4.55 23.61
N LYS A 197 -40.79 4.09 24.44
CA LYS A 197 -40.33 4.81 25.63
C LYS A 197 -38.92 5.31 25.37
N ALA A 198 -38.78 6.61 25.11
CA ALA A 198 -37.50 7.26 24.80
C ALA A 198 -36.42 6.96 25.85
N ASP A 199 -36.81 6.97 27.14
CA ASP A 199 -35.91 6.73 28.28
C ASP A 199 -35.20 5.36 28.23
N LEU A 200 -35.83 4.33 27.65
CA LEU A 200 -35.26 2.99 27.56
C LEU A 200 -34.21 2.91 26.43
N LEU A 201 -34.48 3.56 25.29
CA LEU A 201 -33.55 3.62 24.16
C LEU A 201 -32.28 4.40 24.54
N ASP A 202 -32.42 5.48 25.30
CA ASP A 202 -31.28 6.26 25.79
C ASP A 202 -30.41 5.47 26.78
N ALA A 203 -31.02 4.66 27.66
CA ALA A 203 -30.30 3.77 28.56
C ALA A 203 -29.53 2.67 27.81
N ILE A 204 -30.15 2.06 26.79
CA ILE A 204 -29.52 1.07 25.91
C ILE A 204 -28.33 1.69 25.16
N ASN A 205 -28.55 2.83 24.51
CA ASN A 205 -27.52 3.53 23.73
C ASN A 205 -26.34 4.01 24.60
N SER A 206 -26.60 4.44 25.84
CA SER A 206 -25.55 4.85 26.78
C SER A 206 -24.65 3.69 27.20
N CYS A 207 -25.23 2.52 27.54
CA CYS A 207 -24.46 1.34 27.92
C CYS A 207 -23.64 0.77 26.75
N ILE A 208 -24.28 0.70 25.58
CA ILE A 208 -23.71 0.11 24.39
C ILE A 208 -22.58 0.97 23.80
N LYS A 209 -22.70 2.31 23.80
CA LYS A 209 -21.62 3.22 23.33
C LYS A 209 -20.32 3.10 24.13
N ILE A 210 -20.40 2.68 25.39
CA ILE A 210 -19.23 2.48 26.26
C ILE A 210 -18.66 1.05 26.13
N GLY A 211 -19.24 0.21 25.28
CA GLY A 211 -18.81 -1.18 25.05
C GLY A 211 -19.21 -2.15 26.16
N LYS A 212 -20.19 -1.78 27.00
CA LYS A 212 -20.73 -2.66 28.05
C LYS A 212 -21.96 -3.41 27.55
N GLU A 213 -22.12 -4.65 27.99
CA GLU A 213 -23.34 -5.42 27.75
C GLU A 213 -24.54 -4.78 28.44
N TRP A 214 -25.69 -4.82 27.78
CA TRP A 214 -26.96 -4.36 28.34
C TRP A 214 -27.94 -5.53 28.46
N GLN A 215 -28.71 -5.56 29.55
CA GLN A 215 -29.75 -6.55 29.76
C GLN A 215 -30.99 -5.89 30.35
N GLY A 216 -32.17 -6.17 29.80
CA GLY A 216 -33.41 -5.61 30.30
C GLY A 216 -34.65 -6.27 29.72
N VAL A 217 -35.80 -5.97 30.32
CA VAL A 217 -37.10 -6.52 29.91
C VAL A 217 -37.95 -5.39 29.35
N TYR A 218 -38.46 -5.55 28.13
CA TYR A 218 -39.39 -4.60 27.52
C TYR A 218 -40.47 -5.30 26.69
N CYS A 219 -41.55 -4.57 26.40
CA CYS A 219 -42.66 -5.07 25.58
C CYS A 219 -42.38 -4.73 24.12
N ALA A 220 -42.37 -5.77 23.29
CA ALA A 220 -42.21 -5.67 21.85
C ALA A 220 -43.52 -6.03 21.13
N LYS A 221 -43.77 -5.45 19.96
CA LYS A 221 -44.97 -5.76 19.15
C LYS A 221 -44.63 -6.73 18.01
N LYS A 222 -45.38 -7.82 17.92
CA LYS A 222 -45.27 -8.84 16.86
C LYS A 222 -45.90 -8.36 15.56
N LYS A 223 -45.56 -9.01 14.44
CA LYS A 223 -46.16 -8.72 13.11
C LYS A 223 -47.68 -8.81 13.09
N ASN A 224 -48.26 -9.73 13.85
CA ASN A 224 -49.71 -9.92 13.97
C ASN A 224 -50.41 -8.85 14.84
N GLY A 225 -49.65 -7.94 15.44
CA GLY A 225 -50.17 -6.87 16.29
C GLY A 225 -50.17 -7.16 17.79
N ASP A 226 -49.83 -8.37 18.23
CA ASP A 226 -49.78 -8.75 19.64
C ASP A 226 -48.54 -8.17 20.35
N ASN A 227 -48.71 -7.73 21.60
CA ASN A 227 -47.60 -7.31 22.45
C ASN A 227 -47.02 -8.52 23.20
N VAL A 228 -45.70 -8.67 23.17
CA VAL A 228 -44.95 -9.74 23.83
C VAL A 228 -43.89 -9.14 24.75
N GLN A 229 -43.84 -9.60 26.01
CA GLN A 229 -42.79 -9.20 26.94
C GLN A 229 -41.54 -10.04 26.70
N GLN A 230 -40.41 -9.38 26.50
CA GLN A 230 -39.15 -10.01 26.12
C GLN A 230 -38.02 -9.56 27.05
N ASN A 231 -37.21 -10.52 27.49
CA ASN A 231 -35.94 -10.28 28.14
C ASN A 231 -34.85 -10.30 27.08
N VAL A 232 -34.17 -9.16 26.89
CA VAL A 232 -33.19 -8.95 25.83
C VAL A 232 -31.83 -8.68 26.44
N LYS A 233 -30.83 -9.40 25.95
CA LYS A 233 -29.42 -9.16 26.24
C LYS A 233 -28.73 -8.68 24.96
N ILE A 234 -28.15 -7.48 25.00
CA ILE A 234 -27.45 -6.88 23.86
C ILE A 234 -25.95 -6.83 24.17
N ILE A 235 -25.16 -7.45 23.29
CA ILE A 235 -23.72 -7.62 23.46
C ILE A 235 -23.02 -6.88 22.32
N PRO A 236 -22.22 -5.84 22.61
CA PRO A 236 -21.40 -5.19 21.60
C PRO A 236 -20.23 -6.09 21.20
N VAL A 237 -20.05 -6.30 19.90
CA VAL A 237 -18.93 -7.05 19.33
C VAL A 237 -17.87 -6.07 18.86
N LEU A 238 -16.73 -6.08 19.56
CA LEU A 238 -15.56 -5.29 19.19
C LEU A 238 -14.92 -5.87 17.93
N GLY A 239 -14.83 -5.02 16.90
CA GLY A 239 -14.11 -5.32 15.67
C GLY A 239 -12.64 -4.89 15.74
N GLN A 240 -12.00 -4.89 14.57
CA GLN A 240 -10.61 -4.43 14.45
C GLN A 240 -10.47 -2.94 14.80
N GLY A 241 -9.45 -2.62 15.62
CA GLY A 241 -9.19 -1.28 16.12
C GLY A 241 -9.97 -0.90 17.39
N GLY A 242 -10.58 -1.87 18.09
CA GLY A 242 -11.25 -1.64 19.38
C GLY A 242 -12.60 -0.91 19.28
N LYS A 243 -13.10 -0.65 18.07
CA LYS A 243 -14.42 -0.08 17.81
C LYS A 243 -15.48 -1.18 17.77
N ILE A 244 -16.69 -0.88 18.23
CA ILE A 244 -17.82 -1.80 18.13
C ILE A 244 -18.29 -1.83 16.67
N ARG A 245 -18.47 -3.03 16.10
CA ARG A 245 -18.90 -3.20 14.70
C ARG A 245 -20.25 -3.88 14.54
N HIS A 246 -20.62 -4.70 15.51
CA HIS A 246 -21.90 -5.39 15.49
C HIS A 246 -22.50 -5.40 16.89
N TYR A 247 -23.82 -5.51 16.95
CA TYR A 247 -24.55 -5.78 18.18
C TYR A 247 -25.23 -7.12 18.05
N VAL A 248 -24.99 -8.01 19.02
CA VAL A 248 -25.67 -9.31 19.10
C VAL A 248 -26.76 -9.21 20.17
N SER A 249 -28.00 -9.30 19.74
CA SER A 249 -29.18 -9.29 20.58
C SER A 249 -29.70 -10.72 20.77
N ILE A 250 -29.73 -11.18 22.03
CA ILE A 250 -30.31 -12.46 22.42
C ILE A 250 -31.63 -12.16 23.13
N ILE A 251 -32.72 -12.68 22.59
CA ILE A 251 -34.10 -12.37 22.97
C ILE A 251 -34.78 -13.62 23.51
N ARG A 252 -35.29 -13.53 24.73
CA ARG A 252 -36.05 -14.59 25.39
C ARG A 252 -37.44 -14.10 25.75
N VAL A 253 -38.47 -14.78 25.25
CA VAL A 253 -39.86 -14.45 25.58
C VAL A 253 -40.19 -14.85 27.02
N CYS A 254 -40.74 -13.92 27.79
CA CYS A 254 -41.29 -14.20 29.10
C CYS A 254 -42.70 -14.82 28.94
N THR A 255 -42.80 -16.14 28.88
CA THR A 255 -44.11 -16.81 29.00
C THR A 255 -44.65 -16.64 30.41
N SER A 256 -45.90 -16.20 30.53
CA SER A 256 -46.66 -15.98 31.77
C SER A 256 -46.96 -17.28 32.52
N ASN A 257 -45.91 -17.93 33.01
CA ASN A 257 -45.95 -18.98 34.02
C ASN A 257 -44.59 -18.99 34.74
N ASN A 258 -44.41 -18.01 35.63
CA ASN A 258 -43.70 -18.18 36.89
C ASN A 258 -44.08 -16.99 37.79
N LYS A 259 -44.95 -17.26 38.77
CA LYS A 259 -45.24 -16.37 39.88
C LYS A 259 -44.01 -16.33 40.80
N ALA A 260 -43.68 -15.13 41.29
CA ALA A 260 -42.56 -14.76 42.17
C ALA A 260 -41.20 -14.78 41.44
N GLU A 261 -40.44 -13.69 41.35
CA GLU A 261 -40.04 -12.78 42.42
C GLU A 261 -40.11 -11.30 42.01
N LYS A 262 -40.49 -10.45 42.98
CA LYS A 262 -40.40 -9.00 42.90
C LYS A 262 -38.92 -8.58 42.86
N ILE A 263 -38.53 -7.77 41.88
CA ILE A 263 -37.42 -6.83 42.06
C ILE A 263 -37.95 -5.44 41.71
N SER A 264 -38.00 -4.61 42.74
CA SER A 264 -38.49 -3.25 42.76
C SER A 264 -37.56 -2.30 42.01
N GLU A 265 -38.15 -1.24 41.46
CA GLU A 265 -37.50 0.03 41.18
C GLU A 265 -36.65 0.48 42.38
N CYS A 266 -35.36 0.76 42.17
CA CYS A 266 -34.63 1.75 42.97
C CYS A 266 -33.41 2.27 42.21
N VAL A 267 -33.46 3.56 41.89
CA VAL A 267 -32.30 4.42 41.71
C VAL A 267 -31.58 4.49 43.06
N GLN A 268 -30.35 3.98 43.17
CA GLN A 268 -29.47 4.33 44.28
C GLN A 268 -28.00 4.29 43.87
N SER A 269 -27.43 5.49 43.84
CA SER A 269 -26.03 5.77 44.11
C SER A 269 -25.67 5.27 45.51
N ASP A 270 -24.61 4.49 45.67
CA ASP A 270 -23.96 4.33 46.97
C ASP A 270 -22.44 4.27 46.87
N THR A 271 -21.85 5.31 47.43
CA THR A 271 -20.50 5.46 47.96
C THR A 271 -20.31 4.69 49.28
N ASN A 272 -19.04 4.33 49.55
CA ASN A 272 -18.43 3.91 50.84
C ASN A 272 -18.66 2.43 51.22
N THR A 273 -17.73 1.66 51.79
CA THR A 273 -16.31 1.76 52.24
C THR A 273 -16.01 0.36 52.78
N ASP A 274 -14.83 -0.23 52.55
CA ASP A 274 -13.91 -0.47 53.68
C ASP A 274 -12.52 -0.97 53.31
N SER A 275 -11.59 -0.59 54.17
CA SER A 275 -10.13 -0.58 54.02
C SER A 275 -9.45 -1.76 54.71
N GLN A 276 -8.31 -2.24 54.19
CA GLN A 276 -7.15 -2.69 54.98
C GLN A 276 -5.86 -2.41 54.16
N THR A 277 -5.17 -1.28 54.36
CA THR A 277 -4.05 -0.98 55.30
C THR A 277 -2.66 -1.52 54.94
N GLY A 278 -1.69 -0.60 54.79
CA GLY A 278 -0.23 -0.86 54.96
C GLY A 278 0.71 0.05 54.15
N LYS A 279 0.67 1.40 54.28
CA LYS A 279 1.66 2.27 54.99
C LYS A 279 3.15 2.21 54.55
N HIS A 280 3.64 3.29 53.92
CA HIS A 280 4.65 4.27 54.43
C HIS A 280 5.01 5.29 53.32
N LYS A 281 4.69 6.60 53.41
CA LYS A 281 5.43 7.74 54.02
C LYS A 281 6.84 7.94 53.41
N ASP A 282 7.32 9.13 53.00
CA ASP A 282 6.92 10.53 53.22
C ASP A 282 7.92 11.47 52.47
N ARG A 283 7.59 12.77 52.39
CA ARG A 283 8.46 13.98 52.31
C ARG A 283 8.97 14.56 50.97
N ARG A 284 8.25 15.60 50.53
CA ARG A 284 8.58 17.06 50.52
C ARG A 284 10.04 17.53 50.29
N LYS A 285 10.14 18.49 49.33
CA LYS A 285 10.88 19.79 49.24
C LYS A 285 11.56 19.88 47.85
N GLY A 286 11.51 20.95 47.06
CA GLY A 286 11.26 22.37 47.30
C GLY A 286 12.54 23.17 46.99
N SER A 287 12.45 24.20 46.14
CA SER A 287 13.41 25.32 45.85
C SER A 287 13.67 25.46 44.34
N LEU A 288 13.26 26.52 43.62
CA LEU A 288 13.82 27.90 43.56
C LEU A 288 15.30 27.91 43.12
N ASP A 289 15.85 28.74 42.21
CA ASP A 289 15.38 29.85 41.35
C ASP A 289 16.64 30.39 40.58
N VAL A 290 16.45 31.33 39.62
CA VAL A 290 17.38 32.41 39.18
C VAL A 290 18.42 32.22 38.02
N ARG A 291 18.17 32.96 36.91
CA ARG A 291 19.00 33.88 36.05
C ARG A 291 20.47 33.51 35.69
N ALA A 292 21.13 33.96 34.62
CA ALA A 292 20.94 35.00 33.58
C ALA A 292 21.99 34.81 32.45
N VAL A 293 21.60 35.29 31.25
CA VAL A 293 22.30 36.18 30.30
C VAL A 293 23.85 36.22 30.26
N ALA A 294 24.45 35.95 29.09
CA ALA A 294 25.22 36.95 28.31
C ALA A 294 25.77 36.42 26.98
N SER A 295 25.44 37.20 25.94
CA SER A 295 26.04 37.38 24.62
C SER A 295 27.56 37.17 24.48
N ARG A 296 27.99 36.69 23.32
CA ARG A 296 28.92 37.41 22.42
C ARG A 296 28.89 36.85 20.99
N SER A 297 29.06 37.80 20.09
CA SER A 297 28.84 37.80 18.65
C SER A 297 30.03 37.28 17.83
N SER A 298 29.74 37.12 16.54
CA SER A 298 30.63 37.19 15.36
C SER A 298 31.63 36.06 15.13
N GLU A 299 31.23 35.11 14.27
CA GLU A 299 31.92 34.72 13.02
C GLU A 299 31.11 33.61 12.33
N VAL A 300 30.18 33.99 11.45
CA VAL A 300 29.38 33.04 10.66
C VAL A 300 29.51 33.41 9.19
N SER A 301 30.56 32.91 8.52
CA SER A 301 30.58 32.89 7.06
C SER A 301 31.43 31.78 6.41
N SER A 302 31.97 30.80 7.15
CA SER A 302 32.93 29.86 6.55
C SER A 302 32.92 28.40 7.05
N GLN A 303 31.91 27.98 7.82
CA GLN A 303 31.91 26.62 8.44
C GLN A 303 30.88 25.60 7.89
N ARG A 304 30.18 25.87 6.78
CA ARG A 304 29.22 24.89 6.20
C ARG A 304 29.83 23.86 5.25
N ARG A 305 31.10 23.98 4.83
CA ARG A 305 31.72 22.96 3.95
C ARG A 305 32.33 21.76 4.67
N HIS A 306 32.37 21.75 6.00
CA HIS A 306 32.93 20.62 6.78
C HIS A 306 32.07 20.12 7.94
N SER A 307 30.83 20.60 8.11
CA SER A 307 29.95 20.18 9.22
C SER A 307 28.82 19.21 8.83
N SER A 308 28.63 18.94 7.53
CA SER A 308 27.57 18.04 7.02
C SER A 308 27.85 16.56 7.30
N MET A 309 29.13 16.15 7.26
CA MET A 309 29.54 14.77 7.65
C MET A 309 29.44 14.53 9.16
N ALA A 310 29.55 15.57 9.99
CA ALA A 310 29.53 15.43 11.45
C ALA A 310 28.11 15.22 12.02
N ARG A 311 27.04 15.60 11.28
CA ARG A 311 25.65 15.33 11.70
C ARG A 311 25.19 13.90 11.40
N ILE A 312 25.81 13.23 10.43
CA ILE A 312 25.62 11.79 10.19
C ILE A 312 26.11 10.99 11.41
N HIS A 313 27.13 11.49 12.12
CA HIS A 313 27.67 10.84 13.32
C HIS A 313 26.92 11.12 14.63
N SER A 314 26.03 12.13 14.71
CA SER A 314 25.26 12.43 15.92
C SER A 314 23.81 11.94 15.90
N MET A 315 23.37 11.33 14.80
CA MET A 315 22.12 10.55 14.70
C MET A 315 22.40 9.05 14.85
N THR A 316 23.11 8.64 15.90
CA THR A 316 23.12 7.23 16.33
C THR A 316 21.88 6.93 17.15
N ILE A 317 20.72 6.91 16.49
CA ILE A 317 19.74 5.88 16.83
C ILE A 317 20.08 4.72 15.89
N GLU A 318 21.03 3.89 16.30
CA GLU A 318 21.31 2.66 15.60
C GLU A 318 20.01 1.85 15.53
N ALA A 319 19.47 1.70 14.33
CA ALA A 319 18.43 0.71 14.10
C ALA A 319 18.94 -0.63 14.66
N PRO A 320 18.09 -1.44 15.34
CA PRO A 320 18.52 -2.72 15.89
C PRO A 320 19.25 -3.61 14.88
N ILE A 321 18.90 -3.46 13.60
CA ILE A 321 19.55 -4.12 12.46
C ILE A 321 21.02 -3.69 12.29
N THR A 322 21.35 -2.42 12.52
CA THR A 322 22.71 -1.89 12.40
C THR A 322 23.61 -2.40 13.53
N LYS A 323 23.07 -2.55 14.75
CA LYS A 323 23.74 -3.25 15.86
C LYS A 323 23.95 -4.73 15.54
N VAL A 324 22.95 -5.40 14.98
CA VAL A 324 23.05 -6.81 14.59
C VAL A 324 24.10 -6.98 13.48
N ILE A 325 24.13 -6.11 12.48
CA ILE A 325 25.15 -6.09 11.42
C ILE A 325 26.55 -5.83 12.01
N SER A 326 26.69 -4.88 12.94
CA SER A 326 27.95 -4.61 13.63
C SER A 326 28.45 -5.80 14.45
N ILE A 327 27.55 -6.48 15.17
CA ILE A 327 27.86 -7.71 15.93
C ILE A 327 28.25 -8.85 14.99
N ILE A 328 27.58 -8.98 13.85
CA ILE A 328 27.91 -9.98 12.82
C ILE A 328 29.29 -9.70 12.20
N ASN A 329 29.60 -8.44 11.88
CA ASN A 329 30.92 -8.03 11.38
C ASN A 329 32.02 -8.27 12.42
N ALA A 330 31.78 -7.96 13.70
CA ALA A 330 32.73 -8.24 14.78
C ALA A 330 32.93 -9.75 15.03
N ALA A 331 31.86 -10.54 14.87
CA ALA A 331 31.95 -12.00 14.92
C ALA A 331 32.69 -12.58 13.70
N GLN A 332 32.62 -11.90 12.55
CA GLN A 332 33.32 -12.29 11.32
C GLN A 332 34.83 -12.14 11.42
N GLU A 333 35.33 -11.07 12.06
CA GLU A 333 36.78 -10.81 12.26
C GLU A 333 37.48 -11.86 13.14
N SER A 334 36.73 -12.59 13.95
CA SER A 334 37.25 -13.59 14.91
C SER A 334 36.91 -15.03 14.54
N SER A 335 36.27 -15.27 13.39
CA SER A 335 35.75 -16.59 13.02
C SER A 335 36.54 -17.29 11.89
N PRO A 336 36.54 -18.64 11.84
CA PRO A 336 37.14 -19.42 10.75
C PRO A 336 36.42 -19.21 9.41
N MET A 337 37.15 -19.34 8.30
CA MET A 337 36.68 -19.03 6.92
C MET A 337 35.28 -19.58 6.51
N PRO A 338 34.88 -20.81 6.89
CA PRO A 338 33.54 -21.33 6.56
C PRO A 338 32.40 -20.58 7.27
N VAL A 339 32.68 -20.01 8.44
CA VAL A 339 31.73 -19.22 9.23
C VAL A 339 31.65 -17.79 8.68
N THR A 340 32.78 -17.24 8.24
CA THR A 340 32.89 -15.95 7.54
C THR A 340 31.99 -15.91 6.30
N GLU A 341 32.05 -16.93 5.43
CA GLU A 341 31.19 -17.03 4.24
C GLU A 341 29.69 -17.19 4.56
N ALA A 342 29.36 -17.77 5.72
CA ALA A 342 27.98 -17.91 6.17
C ALA A 342 27.45 -16.57 6.73
N LEU A 343 28.28 -15.83 7.46
CA LEU A 343 27.95 -14.49 7.98
C LEU A 343 27.80 -13.48 6.85
N GLU A 344 28.63 -13.57 5.80
CA GLU A 344 28.53 -12.75 4.60
C GLU A 344 27.20 -12.97 3.86
N ARG A 345 26.77 -14.22 3.71
CA ARG A 345 25.43 -14.54 3.18
C ARG A 345 24.29 -14.04 4.07
N VAL A 346 24.45 -14.05 5.39
CA VAL A 346 23.46 -13.47 6.32
C VAL A 346 23.37 -11.96 6.13
N LEU A 347 24.50 -11.26 5.98
CA LEU A 347 24.52 -9.82 5.71
C LEU A 347 23.89 -9.47 4.36
N GLU A 348 24.11 -10.30 3.35
CA GLU A 348 23.49 -10.15 2.03
C GLU A 348 21.97 -10.33 2.08
N ILE A 349 21.48 -11.31 2.85
CA ILE A 349 20.04 -11.53 3.07
C ILE A 349 19.41 -10.36 3.86
N LEU A 350 20.09 -9.87 4.90
CA LEU A 350 19.63 -8.72 5.70
C LEU A 350 19.66 -7.39 4.92
N ARG A 351 20.42 -7.31 3.83
CA ARG A 351 20.44 -6.15 2.91
C ARG A 351 19.39 -6.24 1.80
N THR A 352 18.93 -7.44 1.44
CA THR A 352 18.07 -7.68 0.27
C THR A 352 16.61 -7.95 0.60
N THR A 353 16.26 -8.25 1.85
CA THR A 353 14.87 -8.50 2.27
C THR A 353 14.22 -7.27 2.90
N GLU A 354 12.94 -7.05 2.61
CA GLU A 354 12.07 -5.98 3.13
C GLU A 354 12.00 -6.00 4.67
N LEU A 355 12.99 -5.38 5.32
CA LEU A 355 13.13 -5.29 6.78
C LEU A 355 12.62 -3.96 7.36
N TYR A 356 11.93 -3.16 6.56
CA TYR A 356 11.45 -1.84 6.97
C TYR A 356 9.95 -1.89 7.29
N SER A 357 9.63 -2.02 8.58
CA SER A 357 8.47 -1.33 9.13
C SER A 357 9.04 -0.06 9.78
N PRO A 358 8.67 1.15 9.32
CA PRO A 358 9.11 2.37 10.00
C PRO A 358 8.55 2.35 11.43
N GLN A 359 9.44 2.34 12.42
CA GLN A 359 9.09 2.77 13.77
C GLN A 359 9.21 4.30 13.76
N PHE A 360 8.07 4.98 13.72
CA PHE A 360 7.98 6.44 13.74
C PHE A 360 8.59 6.96 15.05
N GLY A 361 9.78 7.57 14.94
CA GLY A 361 10.31 8.43 15.99
C GLY A 361 9.67 9.80 15.84
N ALA A 362 8.59 10.04 16.57
CA ALA A 362 8.02 11.38 16.70
C ALA A 362 9.09 12.34 17.21
N LYS A 363 9.45 13.35 16.42
CA LYS A 363 9.81 14.64 17.00
C LYS A 363 8.48 15.29 17.34
N ASP A 364 8.17 15.36 18.63
CA ASP A 364 6.88 15.82 19.19
C ASP A 364 6.50 17.29 18.89
N ASP A 365 7.20 18.01 18.00
CA ASP A 365 7.10 19.48 17.93
C ASP A 365 6.58 20.09 16.61
N ASP A 366 6.33 19.34 15.51
CA ASP A 366 5.78 19.94 14.27
C ASP A 366 4.53 19.22 13.71
N PRO A 367 3.31 19.74 13.94
CA PRO A 367 2.07 19.17 13.40
C PRO A 367 1.98 19.24 11.87
N HIS A 368 2.67 20.18 11.19
CA HIS A 368 2.61 20.29 9.72
C HIS A 368 3.31 19.10 9.05
N ALA A 369 4.48 18.70 9.57
CA ALA A 369 5.21 17.54 9.07
C ALA A 369 4.43 16.25 9.32
N ASN A 370 3.84 16.08 10.51
CA ASN A 370 3.08 14.87 10.85
C ASN A 370 1.83 14.67 9.98
N ASP A 371 1.13 15.75 9.63
CA ASP A 371 -0.04 15.68 8.75
C ASP A 371 0.35 15.44 7.29
N LEU A 372 1.44 16.06 6.82
CA LEU A 372 1.95 15.80 5.46
C LEU A 372 2.42 14.35 5.31
N VAL A 373 3.08 13.81 6.34
CA VAL A 373 3.45 12.39 6.43
C VAL A 373 2.22 11.51 6.56
N GLY A 374 1.23 11.92 7.35
CA GLY A 374 -0.05 11.22 7.48
C GLY A 374 -0.78 11.13 6.13
N ALA A 375 -0.84 12.22 5.39
CA ALA A 375 -1.50 12.29 4.09
C ALA A 375 -0.79 11.47 3.00
N LEU A 376 0.54 11.57 2.95
CA LEU A 376 1.39 11.00 1.89
C LEU A 376 1.92 9.59 2.17
N VAL A 377 1.98 9.19 3.44
CA VAL A 377 2.70 7.98 3.90
C VAL A 377 1.81 7.04 4.74
N SER A 378 0.60 7.45 5.16
CA SER A 378 -0.30 6.53 5.87
C SER A 378 -0.79 5.43 4.93
N ASP A 379 -0.29 4.23 5.19
CA ASP A 379 -0.75 3.00 4.58
C ASP A 379 -2.22 2.77 4.99
N GLY A 380 -3.14 2.86 4.01
CA GLY A 380 -4.56 2.55 4.15
C GLY A 380 -4.83 1.06 4.38
N LEU A 381 -4.00 0.37 5.17
CA LEU A 381 -4.12 -1.06 5.42
C LEU A 381 -5.34 -1.36 6.31
N ARG A 382 -6.47 -1.60 5.65
CA ARG A 382 -7.46 -2.59 6.07
C ARG A 382 -7.66 -3.63 4.98
N ARG A 383 -6.87 -4.71 5.06
CA ARG A 383 -7.13 -5.93 4.28
C ARG A 383 -8.46 -6.56 4.67
N LEU A 384 -9.40 -6.62 3.72
CA LEU A 384 -10.34 -7.75 3.58
C LEU A 384 -10.46 -8.10 2.09
N SER A 385 -10.41 -9.39 1.79
CA SER A 385 -10.55 -9.98 0.45
C SER A 385 -11.73 -10.96 0.45
N GLY A 386 -12.46 -10.96 -0.68
CA GLY A 386 -13.39 -12.00 -1.17
C GLY A 386 -14.85 -11.52 -1.25
N ASN A 387 -15.61 -11.64 -2.36
CA ASN A 387 -15.41 -12.28 -3.66
C ASN A 387 -16.54 -11.83 -4.65
N GLU A 388 -16.20 -11.87 -5.95
CA GLU A 388 -17.01 -12.28 -7.13
C GLU A 388 -18.17 -11.45 -7.76
N TYR A 389 -17.88 -11.08 -9.03
CA TYR A 389 -18.69 -10.89 -10.27
C TYR A 389 -19.94 -9.99 -10.30
N VAL A 390 -19.95 -9.00 -11.21
CA VAL A 390 -20.85 -8.92 -12.39
C VAL A 390 -20.23 -7.97 -13.44
N LEU A 391 -20.05 -8.48 -14.67
CA LEU A 391 -19.78 -7.68 -15.87
C LEU A 391 -20.98 -6.77 -16.17
N SER A 392 -20.77 -5.46 -16.21
CA SER A 392 -21.69 -4.53 -16.87
C SER A 392 -20.91 -3.65 -17.84
N THR A 393 -20.87 -4.09 -19.10
CA THR A 393 -20.44 -3.30 -20.25
C THR A 393 -21.41 -2.13 -20.46
N LYS A 394 -21.10 -0.97 -19.88
CA LYS A 394 -21.71 0.30 -20.31
C LYS A 394 -20.83 0.93 -21.38
N SER A 395 -21.42 1.01 -22.57
CA SER A 395 -21.05 1.81 -23.73
C SER A 395 -20.38 3.14 -23.34
N ILE A 396 -19.10 3.29 -23.68
CA ILE A 396 -18.39 4.57 -23.70
C ILE A 396 -19.13 5.48 -24.68
N GLN A 397 -19.66 6.59 -24.17
CA GLN A 397 -20.18 7.67 -25.01
C GLN A 397 -19.01 8.31 -25.77
N GLN A 398 -19.04 8.19 -27.09
CA GLN A 398 -18.17 8.96 -27.98
C GLN A 398 -18.45 10.45 -27.78
N VAL A 399 -17.55 11.13 -27.08
CA VAL A 399 -17.49 12.59 -27.10
C VAL A 399 -16.81 12.99 -28.41
N SER A 400 -17.57 13.67 -29.27
CA SER A 400 -17.09 14.24 -30.53
C SER A 400 -16.04 15.31 -30.26
N SER A 401 -14.76 14.98 -30.43
CA SER A 401 -13.68 15.96 -30.44
C SER A 401 -13.65 16.64 -31.81
N SER A 402 -13.79 17.96 -31.81
CA SER A 402 -13.55 18.81 -32.97
C SER A 402 -12.11 18.61 -33.44
N ILE A 403 -11.97 17.98 -34.60
CA ILE A 403 -10.69 17.78 -35.29
C ILE A 403 -10.09 19.16 -35.61
N ILE A 404 -9.00 19.52 -34.94
CA ILE A 404 -8.16 20.66 -35.31
C ILE A 404 -6.91 20.12 -36.03
N THR A 405 -6.58 20.76 -37.15
CA THR A 405 -5.58 20.43 -38.16
C THR A 405 -4.18 20.06 -37.64
N PRO A 406 -3.44 19.18 -38.36
CA PRO A 406 -2.12 18.74 -37.94
C PRO A 406 -1.03 19.79 -38.24
N ILE A 407 -0.43 20.37 -37.19
CA ILE A 407 0.78 21.22 -37.20
C ILE A 407 2.04 20.34 -37.04
N SER A 408 2.95 20.32 -38.01
CA SER A 408 4.29 19.69 -37.85
C SER A 408 5.15 20.52 -36.91
N LEU A 409 6.18 19.94 -36.27
CA LEU A 409 7.22 20.68 -35.53
C LEU A 409 7.83 21.85 -36.34
N ARG A 410 7.76 21.79 -37.68
CA ARG A 410 8.22 22.84 -38.60
C ARG A 410 7.28 24.05 -38.71
N ASP A 411 6.02 23.93 -38.28
CA ASP A 411 4.97 24.95 -38.40
C ASP A 411 4.46 25.43 -37.03
N VAL A 412 5.27 25.31 -35.98
CA VAL A 412 4.90 25.74 -34.62
C VAL A 412 4.74 27.27 -34.57
N PRO A 413 3.66 27.81 -33.98
CA PRO A 413 3.47 29.24 -33.83
C PRO A 413 4.68 29.93 -33.17
N PRO A 414 5.06 31.16 -33.60
CA PRO A 414 6.30 31.81 -33.13
C PRO A 414 6.36 32.06 -31.62
N ARG A 415 5.22 32.17 -30.93
CA ARG A 415 5.17 32.30 -29.47
C ARG A 415 5.58 30.99 -28.79
N ILE A 416 5.03 29.86 -29.25
CA ILE A 416 5.32 28.53 -28.71
C ILE A 416 6.77 28.14 -29.02
N ALA A 417 7.27 28.44 -30.22
CA ALA A 417 8.67 28.21 -30.57
C ALA A 417 9.63 28.93 -29.61
N ARG A 418 9.37 30.22 -29.34
CA ARG A 418 10.15 31.03 -28.37
C ARG A 418 10.06 30.49 -26.95
N ALA A 419 8.85 30.10 -26.51
CA ALA A 419 8.64 29.52 -25.18
C ALA A 419 9.43 28.21 -24.99
N MET A 420 9.75 27.49 -26.07
CA MET A 420 10.53 26.25 -26.01
C MET A 420 12.03 26.41 -26.27
N GLU A 421 12.55 27.60 -26.64
CA GLU A 421 13.94 27.77 -27.12
C GLU A 421 14.99 27.17 -26.19
N ASN A 422 14.89 27.42 -24.88
CA ASN A 422 15.88 27.04 -23.86
C ASN A 422 15.47 25.83 -22.99
N GLU A 423 14.70 24.88 -23.53
CA GLU A 423 14.26 23.69 -22.76
C GLU A 423 15.38 22.77 -22.26
N GLU A 424 16.64 23.00 -22.65
CA GLU A 424 17.79 22.26 -22.08
C GLU A 424 18.26 22.85 -20.74
N SER A 425 17.87 24.08 -20.43
CA SER A 425 18.22 24.80 -19.21
C SER A 425 17.27 24.42 -18.07
N TRP A 426 17.79 24.30 -16.86
CA TRP A 426 16.94 24.10 -15.67
C TRP A 426 15.98 25.27 -15.43
N ASP A 427 16.45 26.49 -15.69
CA ASP A 427 15.65 27.72 -15.68
C ASP A 427 14.82 27.80 -16.97
N PHE A 428 13.65 27.16 -16.91
CA PHE A 428 12.70 27.05 -18.00
C PHE A 428 11.31 27.51 -17.51
N ASP A 429 10.71 28.44 -18.24
CA ASP A 429 9.38 28.96 -17.91
C ASP A 429 8.28 28.06 -18.47
N ILE A 430 7.93 27.04 -17.69
CA ILE A 430 6.85 26.11 -18.04
C ILE A 430 5.48 26.79 -18.11
N PHE A 431 5.28 27.90 -17.41
CA PHE A 431 4.00 28.63 -17.36
C PHE A 431 3.81 29.54 -18.57
N GLU A 432 4.87 30.15 -19.12
CA GLU A 432 4.78 30.80 -20.43
C GLU A 432 4.50 29.76 -21.53
N LEU A 433 5.04 28.54 -21.43
CA LEU A 433 4.68 27.46 -22.37
C LEU A 433 3.21 27.07 -22.23
N GLU A 434 2.69 26.89 -21.01
CA GLU A 434 1.27 26.64 -20.74
C GLU A 434 0.39 27.72 -21.38
N ALA A 435 0.72 28.99 -21.15
CA ALA A 435 -0.01 30.15 -21.69
C ALA A 435 0.08 30.26 -23.22
N ALA A 436 1.25 29.98 -23.81
CA ALA A 436 1.47 30.04 -25.24
C ALA A 436 0.76 28.90 -25.99
N THR A 437 0.62 27.74 -25.37
CA THR A 437 0.02 26.53 -25.96
C THR A 437 -1.48 26.40 -25.67
N HIS A 438 -2.04 27.30 -24.86
CA HIS A 438 -3.43 27.25 -24.39
C HIS A 438 -3.72 25.97 -23.59
N ASN A 439 -2.95 25.73 -22.53
CA ASN A 439 -3.02 24.54 -21.66
C ASN A 439 -2.73 23.23 -22.39
N ARG A 440 -1.80 23.28 -23.36
CA ARG A 440 -1.32 22.10 -24.09
C ARG A 440 0.21 21.98 -24.10
N PRO A 441 0.91 22.14 -22.97
CA PRO A 441 2.37 22.16 -22.98
C PRO A 441 2.98 20.79 -23.28
N LEU A 442 2.31 19.69 -22.90
CA LEU A 442 2.86 18.33 -22.93
C LEU A 442 3.08 17.84 -24.37
N ILE A 443 2.15 18.13 -25.29
CA ILE A 443 2.30 17.74 -26.69
C ILE A 443 3.47 18.46 -27.37
N TYR A 444 3.63 19.77 -27.16
CA TYR A 444 4.68 20.54 -27.85
C TYR A 444 6.06 20.23 -27.25
N LEU A 445 6.17 20.22 -25.93
CA LEU A 445 7.41 19.90 -25.24
C LEU A 445 7.80 18.44 -25.45
N GLY A 446 6.83 17.52 -25.39
CA GLY A 446 7.01 16.10 -25.66
C GLY A 446 7.54 15.85 -27.07
N LEU A 447 6.97 16.48 -28.10
CA LEU A 447 7.47 16.36 -29.47
C LEU A 447 8.93 16.85 -29.59
N LYS A 448 9.26 17.99 -28.97
CA LYS A 448 10.63 18.53 -29.01
C LYS A 448 11.64 17.63 -28.28
N ILE A 449 11.33 17.21 -27.05
CA ILE A 449 12.21 16.36 -26.24
C ILE A 449 12.37 14.98 -26.88
N PHE A 450 11.28 14.33 -27.31
CA PHE A 450 11.36 13.01 -27.94
C PHE A 450 12.14 13.03 -29.25
N ALA A 451 12.06 14.11 -30.03
CA ALA A 451 12.88 14.30 -31.21
C ALA A 451 14.37 14.49 -30.85
N ARG A 452 14.68 15.27 -29.81
CA ARG A 452 16.07 15.46 -29.33
C ARG A 452 16.72 14.16 -28.85
N PHE A 453 15.96 13.30 -28.17
CA PHE A 453 16.41 12.00 -27.69
C PHE A 453 16.28 10.86 -28.72
N GLY A 454 15.77 11.13 -29.93
CA GLY A 454 15.64 10.12 -30.98
C GLY A 454 14.68 8.97 -30.64
N ILE A 455 13.61 9.24 -29.88
CA ILE A 455 12.71 8.21 -29.35
C ILE A 455 11.89 7.56 -30.46
N CYS A 456 11.48 8.31 -31.48
CA CYS A 456 10.76 7.76 -32.64
C CYS A 456 11.62 6.74 -33.40
N GLU A 457 12.90 7.06 -33.61
CA GLU A 457 13.87 6.18 -34.25
C GLU A 457 14.11 4.91 -33.42
N PHE A 458 14.20 5.06 -32.10
CA PHE A 458 14.37 3.94 -31.16
C PHE A 458 13.15 2.99 -31.15
N LEU A 459 11.93 3.53 -31.05
CA LEU A 459 10.69 2.76 -31.02
C LEU A 459 10.22 2.31 -32.41
N ASN A 460 10.89 2.76 -33.47
CA ASN A 460 10.51 2.57 -34.87
C ASN A 460 9.08 3.07 -35.17
N CYS A 461 8.70 4.24 -34.62
CA CYS A 461 7.38 4.83 -34.79
C CYS A 461 7.44 6.15 -35.57
N SER A 462 6.33 6.51 -36.23
CA SER A 462 6.25 7.77 -36.97
C SER A 462 5.97 8.96 -36.05
N GLU A 463 6.46 10.16 -36.38
CA GLU A 463 6.13 11.40 -35.67
C GLU A 463 4.61 11.62 -35.55
N SER A 464 3.85 11.21 -36.56
CA SER A 464 2.37 11.25 -36.54
C SER A 464 1.77 10.37 -35.43
N ALA A 465 2.34 9.19 -35.21
CA ALA A 465 1.90 8.27 -34.16
C ALA A 465 2.28 8.81 -32.78
N LEU A 466 3.52 9.31 -32.62
CA LEU A 466 3.95 9.97 -31.39
C LEU A 466 3.06 11.17 -31.04
N ARG A 467 2.72 11.99 -32.03
CA ARG A 467 1.83 13.13 -31.84
C ARG A 467 0.43 12.72 -31.41
N SER A 468 -0.15 11.71 -32.08
CA SER A 468 -1.46 11.19 -31.74
C SER A 468 -1.47 10.63 -30.31
N TRP A 469 -0.39 9.95 -29.94
CA TRP A 469 -0.15 9.45 -28.58
C TRP A 469 -0.04 10.57 -27.54
N LEU A 470 0.83 11.57 -27.74
CA LEU A 470 0.93 12.71 -26.84
C LEU A 470 -0.40 13.46 -26.71
N GLN A 471 -1.16 13.59 -27.79
CA GLN A 471 -2.46 14.23 -27.78
C GLN A 471 -3.48 13.45 -26.94
N ILE A 472 -3.54 12.12 -27.05
CA ILE A 472 -4.48 11.32 -26.26
C ILE A 472 -4.08 11.27 -24.78
N ILE A 473 -2.79 11.22 -24.47
CA ILE A 473 -2.30 11.28 -23.08
C ILE A 473 -2.63 12.64 -22.47
N GLU A 474 -2.26 13.75 -23.14
CA GLU A 474 -2.54 15.13 -22.68
C GLU A 474 -4.05 15.37 -22.48
N ALA A 475 -4.90 14.81 -23.36
CA ALA A 475 -6.34 14.94 -23.26
C ALA A 475 -6.95 14.21 -22.05
N ASN A 476 -6.24 13.24 -21.47
CA ASN A 476 -6.66 12.53 -20.25
C ASN A 476 -6.03 13.13 -18.98
N TYR A 477 -5.22 14.18 -19.09
CA TYR A 477 -4.90 15.02 -17.93
C TYR A 477 -6.02 16.03 -17.70
N HIS A 478 -6.53 16.12 -16.47
CA HIS A 478 -7.68 16.97 -16.18
C HIS A 478 -7.24 18.43 -16.05
N SER A 479 -7.56 19.27 -17.05
CA SER A 479 -7.25 20.71 -17.00
C SER A 479 -7.96 21.46 -15.88
N SER A 480 -8.95 20.85 -15.21
CA SER A 480 -9.62 21.38 -14.03
C SER A 480 -8.79 21.26 -12.76
N ASN A 481 -7.81 20.37 -12.72
CA ASN A 481 -6.95 20.20 -11.55
C ASN A 481 -6.00 21.39 -11.43
N PRO A 482 -5.87 22.00 -10.24
CA PRO A 482 -4.90 23.07 -10.01
C PRO A 482 -3.46 22.62 -10.26
N TYR A 483 -3.06 21.44 -9.77
CA TYR A 483 -1.69 20.94 -9.85
C TYR A 483 -1.54 19.76 -10.81
N HIS A 484 -2.24 18.64 -10.58
CA HIS A 484 -2.07 17.40 -11.36
C HIS A 484 -2.78 17.49 -12.72
N ASN A 485 -2.31 18.38 -13.57
CA ASN A 485 -2.72 18.59 -14.96
C ASN A 485 -1.53 18.37 -15.92
N SER A 486 -1.75 18.54 -17.22
CA SER A 486 -0.71 18.27 -18.23
C SER A 486 0.53 19.17 -18.09
N THR A 487 0.41 20.33 -17.45
CA THR A 487 1.54 21.24 -17.22
C THR A 487 2.51 20.66 -16.19
N HIS A 488 1.98 20.01 -15.15
CA HIS A 488 2.83 19.30 -14.19
C HIS A 488 3.59 18.16 -14.86
N SER A 489 2.91 17.31 -15.64
CA SER A 489 3.58 16.26 -16.41
C SER A 489 4.64 16.80 -17.38
N ALA A 490 4.38 17.94 -18.03
CA ALA A 490 5.36 18.60 -18.89
C ALA A 490 6.58 19.10 -18.10
N ASP A 491 6.40 19.60 -16.88
CA ASP A 491 7.50 20.00 -16.00
C ASP A 491 8.36 18.79 -15.55
N VAL A 492 7.71 17.68 -15.19
CA VAL A 492 8.40 16.43 -14.81
C VAL A 492 9.14 15.83 -16.00
N LEU A 493 8.56 15.90 -17.20
CA LEU A 493 9.23 15.51 -18.45
C LEU A 493 10.48 16.38 -18.70
N HIS A 494 10.37 17.69 -18.51
CA HIS A 494 11.50 18.61 -18.62
C HIS A 494 12.61 18.28 -17.60
N ALA A 495 12.28 18.11 -16.33
CA ALA A 495 13.25 17.74 -15.29
C ALA A 495 13.91 16.39 -15.59
N THR A 496 13.13 15.40 -16.05
CA THR A 496 13.62 14.09 -16.47
C THR A 496 14.63 14.23 -17.61
N ALA A 497 14.31 15.00 -18.65
CA ALA A 497 15.21 15.25 -19.77
C ALA A 497 16.50 15.99 -19.36
N TYR A 498 16.40 16.92 -18.41
CA TYR A 498 17.57 17.59 -17.83
C TYR A 498 18.50 16.61 -17.10
N PHE A 499 17.95 15.71 -16.27
CA PHE A 499 18.75 14.70 -15.56
C PHE A 499 19.37 13.68 -16.51
N LEU A 500 18.63 13.20 -17.52
CA LEU A 500 19.16 12.32 -18.55
C LEU A 500 20.28 12.99 -19.37
N SER A 501 20.33 14.32 -19.39
CA SER A 501 21.38 15.06 -20.10
C SER A 501 22.70 15.15 -19.33
N LYS A 502 22.72 14.82 -18.04
CA LYS A 502 23.92 14.85 -17.19
C LYS A 502 24.87 13.71 -17.54
N GLU A 503 26.17 14.01 -17.51
CA GLU A 503 27.24 13.10 -17.94
C GLU A 503 27.18 11.76 -17.23
N ARG A 504 27.05 11.76 -15.89
CA ARG A 504 26.93 10.55 -15.08
C ARG A 504 25.78 9.64 -15.52
N ILE A 505 24.64 10.23 -15.89
CA ILE A 505 23.46 9.47 -16.31
C ILE A 505 23.66 8.91 -17.72
N LYS A 506 24.16 9.73 -18.66
CA LYS A 506 24.51 9.29 -20.03
C LYS A 506 25.51 8.13 -20.05
N GLU A 507 26.44 8.11 -19.10
CA GLU A 507 27.42 7.03 -19.00
C GLU A 507 26.87 5.76 -18.32
N THR A 508 25.72 5.85 -17.65
CA THR A 508 25.19 4.75 -16.82
C THR A 508 23.96 4.09 -17.40
N LEU A 509 23.04 4.86 -17.98
CA LEU A 509 21.78 4.36 -18.51
C LEU A 509 21.88 4.04 -20.00
N ASP A 510 21.18 3.00 -20.44
CA ASP A 510 21.11 2.63 -21.86
C ASP A 510 19.98 3.42 -22.57
N PRO A 511 19.96 3.52 -23.91
CA PRO A 511 18.89 4.21 -24.64
C PRO A 511 17.46 3.71 -24.33
N MET A 512 17.32 2.43 -23.98
CA MET A 512 16.03 1.86 -23.52
C MET A 512 15.58 2.44 -22.18
N ASP A 513 16.52 2.74 -21.28
CA ASP A 513 16.24 3.37 -19.99
C ASP A 513 15.83 4.83 -20.16
N GLU A 514 16.47 5.56 -21.08
CA GLU A 514 16.12 6.93 -21.44
C GLU A 514 14.69 6.99 -22.00
N ALA A 515 14.36 6.09 -22.94
CA ALA A 515 13.02 5.96 -23.49
C ALA A 515 11.99 5.62 -22.40
N ALA A 516 12.33 4.69 -21.48
CA ALA A 516 11.46 4.35 -20.37
C ALA A 516 11.18 5.55 -19.46
N ALA A 517 12.22 6.33 -19.14
CA ALA A 517 12.14 7.48 -18.25
C ALA A 517 11.28 8.62 -18.83
N LEU A 518 11.51 8.98 -20.10
CA LEU A 518 10.74 10.02 -20.77
C LEU A 518 9.26 9.63 -20.93
N ILE A 519 8.99 8.37 -21.26
CA ILE A 519 7.61 7.87 -21.36
C ILE A 519 6.96 7.83 -19.97
N ALA A 520 7.66 7.34 -18.94
CA ALA A 520 7.15 7.32 -17.57
C ALA A 520 6.78 8.74 -17.09
N ALA A 521 7.67 9.73 -17.25
CA ALA A 521 7.40 11.12 -16.88
C ALA A 521 6.15 11.69 -17.58
N THR A 522 5.97 11.34 -18.86
CA THR A 522 4.82 11.79 -19.67
C THR A 522 3.48 11.22 -19.20
N ILE A 523 3.47 10.04 -18.55
CA ILE A 523 2.23 9.33 -18.21
C ILE A 523 1.99 9.14 -16.71
N HIS A 524 2.96 9.50 -15.86
CA HIS A 524 2.97 9.05 -14.45
C HIS A 524 1.74 9.46 -13.65
N ASP A 525 1.01 10.48 -14.09
CA ASP A 525 -0.19 11.06 -13.45
C ASP A 525 -1.40 11.17 -14.40
N VAL A 526 -1.41 10.42 -15.51
CA VAL A 526 -2.52 10.51 -16.47
C VAL A 526 -3.85 10.12 -15.80
N ASP A 527 -4.90 10.93 -15.98
CA ASP A 527 -6.21 10.76 -15.33
C ASP A 527 -6.20 10.87 -13.80
N HIS A 528 -5.24 11.63 -13.24
CA HIS A 528 -5.26 12.00 -11.82
C HIS A 528 -6.54 12.81 -11.48
N PRO A 529 -7.34 12.42 -10.48
CA PRO A 529 -8.64 13.05 -10.17
C PRO A 529 -8.53 14.30 -9.29
N GLY A 530 -7.31 14.76 -9.00
CA GLY A 530 -7.05 15.88 -8.09
C GLY A 530 -7.25 15.52 -6.61
N ARG A 531 -7.18 14.22 -6.28
CA ARG A 531 -7.38 13.68 -4.93
C ARG A 531 -6.33 12.62 -4.65
N THR A 532 -5.88 12.51 -3.40
CA THR A 532 -4.88 11.52 -3.00
C THR A 532 -5.43 10.09 -2.96
N SER A 533 -4.55 9.08 -3.05
CA SER A 533 -4.95 7.67 -2.88
C SER A 533 -5.70 7.43 -1.56
N SER A 534 -5.28 8.08 -0.47
CA SER A 534 -5.95 8.01 0.83
C SER A 534 -7.41 8.50 0.80
N PHE A 535 -7.69 9.58 0.06
CA PHE A 535 -9.06 10.05 -0.16
C PHE A 535 -9.89 9.02 -0.91
N LEU A 536 -9.35 8.47 -2.01
CA LEU A 536 -10.06 7.48 -2.82
C LEU A 536 -10.42 6.21 -2.02
N CYS A 537 -9.50 5.74 -1.17
CA CYS A 537 -9.74 4.61 -0.29
C CYS A 537 -10.83 4.93 0.76
N ASN A 538 -10.75 6.10 1.41
CA ASN A 538 -11.74 6.51 2.41
C ASN A 538 -13.13 6.73 1.81
N ALA A 539 -13.21 7.23 0.57
CA ALA A 539 -14.45 7.44 -0.15
C ALA A 539 -15.04 6.14 -0.74
N GLY A 540 -14.29 5.03 -0.74
CA GLY A 540 -14.71 3.79 -1.39
C GLY A 540 -14.87 3.95 -2.91
N SER A 541 -13.99 4.74 -3.54
CA SER A 541 -14.01 5.02 -4.97
C SER A 541 -13.87 3.74 -5.81
N GLU A 542 -14.42 3.75 -7.03
CA GLU A 542 -14.29 2.64 -7.98
C GLU A 542 -12.83 2.26 -8.24
N LEU A 543 -11.92 3.25 -8.32
CA LEU A 543 -10.49 2.99 -8.48
C LEU A 543 -9.88 2.31 -7.25
N ALA A 544 -10.26 2.72 -6.05
CA ALA A 544 -9.78 2.12 -4.82
C ALA A 544 -10.22 0.65 -4.70
N ILE A 545 -11.49 0.37 -5.04
CA ILE A 545 -12.03 -0.99 -5.12
C ILE A 545 -11.28 -1.82 -6.18
N LEU A 546 -11.03 -1.25 -7.37
CA LEU A 546 -10.35 -1.93 -8.47
C LEU A 546 -8.92 -2.33 -8.11
N TYR A 547 -8.18 -1.44 -7.44
CA TYR A 547 -6.78 -1.63 -7.06
C TYR A 547 -6.60 -2.14 -5.62
N ASN A 548 -7.70 -2.49 -4.94
CA ASN A 548 -7.71 -3.06 -3.58
C ASN A 548 -6.93 -2.20 -2.57
N ASP A 549 -7.10 -0.88 -2.65
CA ASP A 549 -6.44 0.13 -1.81
C ASP A 549 -4.89 0.12 -1.86
N ILE A 550 -4.27 -0.51 -2.86
CA ILE A 550 -2.81 -0.63 -3.01
C ILE A 550 -2.34 0.17 -4.22
N ALA A 551 -1.52 1.21 -4.00
CA ALA A 551 -0.95 2.07 -5.06
C ALA A 551 -2.01 2.46 -6.12
N VAL A 552 -3.17 2.95 -5.64
CA VAL A 552 -4.41 3.07 -6.41
C VAL A 552 -4.20 3.93 -7.66
N LEU A 553 -3.63 5.12 -7.46
CA LEU A 553 -3.42 6.10 -8.53
C LEU A 553 -2.28 5.68 -9.45
N GLU A 554 -1.13 5.29 -8.91
CA GLU A 554 0.03 4.91 -9.71
C GLU A 554 -0.26 3.67 -10.58
N SER A 555 -1.04 2.72 -10.05
CA SER A 555 -1.52 1.58 -10.82
C SER A 555 -2.51 1.99 -11.92
N HIS A 556 -3.36 2.98 -11.64
CA HIS A 556 -4.31 3.55 -12.60
C HIS A 556 -3.60 4.28 -13.74
N HIS A 557 -2.66 5.17 -13.43
CA HIS A 557 -1.87 5.94 -14.40
C HIS A 557 -1.17 5.00 -15.39
N ALA A 558 -0.46 3.99 -14.87
CA ALA A 558 0.19 3.00 -15.70
C ALA A 558 -0.82 2.18 -16.54
N ALA A 559 -1.91 1.69 -15.94
CA ALA A 559 -2.89 0.87 -16.65
C ALA A 559 -3.57 1.64 -17.79
N LEU A 560 -4.10 2.84 -17.49
CA LEU A 560 -4.81 3.66 -18.46
C LEU A 560 -3.87 4.11 -19.59
N ALA A 561 -2.65 4.54 -19.29
CA ALA A 561 -1.69 4.93 -20.33
C ALA A 561 -1.47 3.81 -21.37
N PHE A 562 -1.27 2.57 -20.91
CA PHE A 562 -1.11 1.44 -21.80
C PHE A 562 -2.40 1.05 -22.52
N GLN A 563 -3.58 1.20 -21.88
CA GLN A 563 -4.87 1.00 -22.54
C GLN A 563 -5.08 2.00 -23.69
N LEU A 564 -4.84 3.29 -23.46
CA LEU A 564 -4.94 4.34 -24.48
C LEU A 564 -3.95 4.12 -25.62
N THR A 565 -2.71 3.74 -25.28
CA THR A 565 -1.66 3.49 -26.27
C THR A 565 -1.99 2.29 -27.15
N MET A 566 -2.50 1.20 -26.58
CA MET A 566 -2.77 -0.04 -27.32
C MET A 566 -4.18 -0.09 -27.95
N GLY A 567 -5.08 0.79 -27.52
CA GLY A 567 -6.48 0.82 -27.97
C GLY A 567 -6.68 1.36 -29.39
N ASP A 568 -5.78 2.22 -29.87
CA ASP A 568 -5.78 2.72 -31.25
C ASP A 568 -4.41 2.52 -31.90
N ASP A 569 -4.40 1.84 -33.04
CA ASP A 569 -3.23 1.61 -33.89
C ASP A 569 -2.49 2.91 -34.28
N LYS A 570 -3.20 4.04 -34.34
CA LYS A 570 -2.60 5.36 -34.63
C LYS A 570 -1.88 5.96 -33.43
N CYS A 571 -2.24 5.58 -32.21
CA CYS A 571 -1.62 6.04 -30.97
C CYS A 571 -0.57 5.06 -30.45
N ASN A 572 -0.49 3.86 -31.01
CA ASN A 572 0.42 2.82 -30.54
C ASN A 572 1.87 3.09 -30.97
N ILE A 573 2.61 3.85 -30.16
CA ILE A 573 4.04 4.14 -30.34
C ILE A 573 4.93 2.88 -30.22
N PHE A 574 4.41 1.78 -29.68
CA PHE A 574 5.14 0.51 -29.51
C PHE A 574 4.87 -0.51 -30.62
N LYS A 575 4.01 -0.17 -31.59
CA LYS A 575 3.48 -1.12 -32.61
C LYS A 575 4.57 -1.90 -33.37
N ASN A 576 5.70 -1.26 -33.63
CA ASN A 576 6.77 -1.80 -34.47
C ASN A 576 7.96 -2.35 -33.66
N MET A 577 7.84 -2.45 -32.33
CA MET A 577 8.88 -3.02 -31.47
C MET A 577 8.81 -4.55 -31.45
N GLU A 578 9.96 -5.19 -31.27
CA GLU A 578 9.99 -6.62 -30.98
C GLU A 578 9.37 -6.92 -29.60
N ARG A 579 8.77 -8.11 -29.48
CA ARG A 579 8.00 -8.48 -28.28
C ARG A 579 8.84 -8.48 -27.00
N ASN A 580 10.12 -8.87 -27.09
CA ASN A 580 11.02 -8.90 -25.93
C ASN A 580 11.41 -7.49 -25.50
N ASP A 581 11.77 -6.62 -26.45
CA ASP A 581 12.12 -5.22 -26.18
C ASP A 581 10.93 -4.44 -25.62
N TYR A 582 9.74 -4.63 -26.20
CA TYR A 582 8.50 -4.07 -25.67
C TYR A 582 8.24 -4.54 -24.24
N ARG A 583 8.46 -5.83 -23.93
CA ARG A 583 8.24 -6.36 -22.57
C ARG A 583 9.18 -5.72 -21.56
N THR A 584 10.46 -5.58 -21.90
CA THR A 584 11.46 -4.95 -21.04
C THR A 584 11.17 -3.47 -20.85
N LEU A 585 10.88 -2.74 -21.93
CA LEU A 585 10.52 -1.33 -21.90
C LEU A 585 9.25 -1.10 -21.05
N ARG A 586 8.19 -1.88 -21.29
CA ARG A 586 6.95 -1.83 -20.52
C ARG A 586 7.21 -2.06 -19.03
N GLN A 587 8.04 -3.05 -18.68
CA GLN A 587 8.37 -3.32 -17.29
C GLN A 587 9.12 -2.14 -16.65
N GLY A 588 10.08 -1.53 -17.37
CA GLY A 588 10.78 -0.35 -16.90
C GLY A 588 9.87 0.86 -16.69
N ILE A 589 8.95 1.13 -17.61
CA ILE A 589 7.97 2.22 -17.49
C ILE A 589 7.07 2.02 -16.27
N ILE A 590 6.49 0.82 -16.10
CA ILE A 590 5.62 0.50 -14.97
C ILE A 590 6.38 0.64 -13.64
N ASP A 591 7.62 0.17 -13.59
CA ASP A 591 8.46 0.26 -12.40
C ASP A 591 8.70 1.72 -11.98
N MET A 592 8.96 2.61 -12.94
CA MET A 592 9.17 4.03 -12.69
C MET A 592 7.89 4.74 -12.24
N VAL A 593 6.75 4.46 -12.88
CA VAL A 593 5.46 5.04 -12.48
C VAL A 593 5.06 4.57 -11.08
N LEU A 594 5.19 3.28 -10.75
CA LEU A 594 4.89 2.79 -9.40
C LEU A 594 5.85 3.33 -8.33
N ALA A 595 7.03 3.80 -8.71
CA ALA A 595 7.99 4.38 -7.77
C ALA A 595 7.67 5.83 -7.40
N THR A 596 6.78 6.53 -8.12
CA THR A 596 6.36 7.88 -7.74
C THR A 596 5.54 7.89 -6.45
N GLU A 597 4.90 6.76 -6.11
CA GLU A 597 4.15 6.58 -4.85
C GLU A 597 4.95 7.06 -3.63
N MET A 598 4.38 8.02 -2.88
CA MET A 598 5.06 8.68 -1.78
C MET A 598 5.17 7.82 -0.52
N THR A 599 4.32 6.80 -0.35
CA THR A 599 4.40 5.83 0.75
C THR A 599 5.73 5.05 0.74
N LYS A 600 6.31 4.85 -0.45
CA LYS A 600 7.60 4.17 -0.67
C LYS A 600 8.79 5.11 -0.78
N HIS A 601 8.62 6.41 -0.51
CA HIS A 601 9.66 7.42 -0.66
C HIS A 601 10.98 7.02 0.03
N PHE A 602 10.94 6.78 1.35
CA PHE A 602 12.14 6.44 2.12
C PHE A 602 12.73 5.09 1.72
N GLU A 603 11.92 4.14 1.26
CA GLU A 603 12.42 2.85 0.79
C GLU A 603 13.33 3.07 -0.44
N HIS A 604 12.86 3.85 -1.40
CA HIS A 604 13.60 4.14 -2.63
C HIS A 604 14.86 4.97 -2.37
N VAL A 605 14.76 6.04 -1.57
CA VAL A 605 15.91 6.89 -1.22
C VAL A 605 16.97 6.09 -0.44
N ASN A 606 16.57 5.29 0.55
CA ASN A 606 17.53 4.49 1.33
C ASN A 606 18.19 3.40 0.49
N LYS A 607 17.46 2.74 -0.43
CA LYS A 607 18.06 1.77 -1.36
C LYS A 607 19.07 2.45 -2.28
N PHE A 608 18.74 3.64 -2.81
CA PHE A 608 19.67 4.42 -3.62
C PHE A 608 20.94 4.79 -2.84
N VAL A 609 20.81 5.36 -1.64
CA VAL A 609 21.97 5.77 -0.83
C VAL A 609 22.86 4.58 -0.46
N ASN A 610 22.26 3.44 -0.06
CA ASN A 610 23.02 2.29 0.41
C ASN A 610 23.65 1.45 -0.70
N SER A 611 23.01 1.37 -1.87
CA SER A 611 23.50 0.55 -2.98
C SER A 611 24.29 1.35 -4.02
N ILE A 612 24.16 2.67 -4.04
CA ILE A 612 24.80 3.54 -5.04
C ILE A 612 25.77 4.50 -4.36
N ASN A 613 25.29 5.47 -3.58
CA ASN A 613 26.14 6.53 -3.05
C ASN A 613 27.26 6.01 -2.13
N LYS A 614 26.95 5.14 -1.16
CA LYS A 614 27.96 4.61 -0.24
C LYS A 614 29.02 3.76 -0.94
N PRO A 615 28.67 2.79 -1.81
CA PRO A 615 29.66 2.05 -2.57
C PRO A 615 30.46 2.93 -3.54
N LEU A 616 29.82 3.92 -4.16
CA LEU A 616 30.50 4.86 -5.06
C LEU A 616 31.55 5.69 -4.31
N ALA A 617 31.19 6.29 -3.19
CA ALA A 617 32.13 7.06 -2.36
C ALA A 617 33.34 6.22 -1.90
N ALA A 618 33.11 4.96 -1.51
CA ALA A 618 34.18 4.05 -1.11
C ALA A 618 35.15 3.70 -2.27
N LEU A 619 34.65 3.66 -3.51
CA LEU A 619 35.49 3.42 -4.69
C LEU A 619 36.27 4.67 -5.11
N GLU A 620 35.67 5.86 -4.95
CA GLU A 620 36.29 7.15 -5.27
C GLU A 620 37.41 7.54 -4.28
N GLU A 621 37.38 7.04 -3.04
CA GLU A 621 38.45 7.25 -2.04
C GLU A 621 39.74 6.45 -2.31
N SER A 622 39.72 5.47 -3.22
CA SER A 622 40.90 4.63 -3.51
C SER A 622 41.80 5.22 -4.60
N GLU A 623 43.13 5.26 -4.40
CA GLU A 623 44.08 6.01 -5.26
C GLU A 623 44.35 5.42 -6.67
N GLU A 624 43.79 4.27 -7.06
CA GLU A 624 44.03 3.64 -8.38
C GLU A 624 43.07 4.14 -9.49
N THR A 625 43.31 5.35 -10.00
CA THR A 625 42.37 6.16 -10.82
C THR A 625 41.78 5.48 -12.07
N LYS A 626 42.52 4.60 -12.78
CA LYS A 626 42.02 4.00 -14.04
C LYS A 626 41.26 2.70 -13.88
N LYS A 627 41.68 1.83 -12.96
CA LYS A 627 40.95 0.59 -12.68
C LYS A 627 39.64 0.87 -11.92
N ASN A 628 39.63 1.96 -11.15
CA ASN A 628 38.44 2.39 -10.41
C ASN A 628 37.31 2.85 -11.33
N GLN A 629 37.61 3.55 -12.45
CA GLN A 629 36.55 3.99 -13.36
C GLN A 629 35.82 2.83 -14.03
N GLU A 630 36.54 1.79 -14.47
CA GLU A 630 35.91 0.58 -15.02
C GLU A 630 35.10 -0.17 -13.96
N ALA A 631 35.60 -0.23 -12.71
CA ALA A 631 34.88 -0.84 -11.60
C ALA A 631 33.59 -0.08 -11.24
N ILE A 632 33.64 1.26 -11.20
CA ILE A 632 32.49 2.14 -10.98
C ILE A 632 31.46 1.93 -12.09
N ASN A 633 31.88 2.00 -13.35
CA ASN A 633 30.99 1.82 -14.49
C ASN A 633 30.34 0.43 -14.51
N SER A 634 31.11 -0.62 -14.19
CA SER A 634 30.59 -1.99 -14.07
C SER A 634 29.55 -2.13 -12.96
N MET A 635 29.80 -1.51 -11.80
CA MET A 635 28.88 -1.54 -10.66
C MET A 635 27.57 -0.80 -10.96
N LEU A 636 27.65 0.41 -11.50
CA LEU A 636 26.49 1.26 -11.79
C LEU A 636 25.61 0.72 -12.92
N ARG A 637 26.19 0.03 -13.91
CA ARG A 637 25.46 -0.51 -15.08
C ARG A 637 24.74 -1.84 -14.83
N THR A 638 24.86 -2.41 -13.64
CA THR A 638 24.07 -3.60 -13.28
C THR A 638 22.56 -3.31 -13.41
N PRO A 639 21.74 -4.27 -13.90
CA PRO A 639 20.30 -4.05 -14.08
C PRO A 639 19.59 -3.56 -12.81
N GLU A 640 20.02 -4.05 -11.66
CA GLU A 640 19.48 -3.69 -10.35
C GLU A 640 19.78 -2.22 -10.02
N ASN A 641 21.03 -1.78 -10.20
CA ASN A 641 21.41 -0.40 -9.91
C ASN A 641 20.83 0.58 -10.93
N ARG A 642 20.77 0.23 -12.22
CA ARG A 642 20.06 1.05 -13.22
C ARG A 642 18.59 1.24 -12.88
N THR A 643 17.94 0.21 -12.33
CA THR A 643 16.56 0.31 -11.85
C THR A 643 16.46 1.28 -10.68
N LEU A 644 17.36 1.20 -9.69
CA LEU A 644 17.38 2.15 -8.57
C LEU A 644 17.65 3.60 -9.02
N ILE A 645 18.56 3.80 -9.99
CA ILE A 645 18.86 5.12 -10.57
C ILE A 645 17.62 5.67 -11.27
N LYS A 646 16.94 4.87 -12.10
CA LYS A 646 15.71 5.28 -12.77
C LYS A 646 14.61 5.69 -11.78
N ARG A 647 14.40 4.90 -10.72
CA ARG A 647 13.44 5.22 -9.65
C ARG A 647 13.80 6.53 -8.96
N MET A 648 15.08 6.74 -8.61
CA MET A 648 15.53 7.99 -8.00
C MET A 648 15.33 9.18 -8.96
N LEU A 649 15.67 9.00 -10.24
CA LEU A 649 15.55 10.04 -11.27
C LEU A 649 14.11 10.53 -11.41
N ILE A 650 13.14 9.63 -11.58
CA ILE A 650 11.74 10.04 -11.74
C ILE A 650 11.19 10.68 -10.47
N LYS A 651 11.54 10.16 -9.28
CA LYS A 651 11.10 10.76 -8.01
C LYS A 651 11.66 12.15 -7.79
N CYS A 652 12.95 12.35 -8.09
CA CYS A 652 13.55 13.68 -8.03
C CYS A 652 12.88 14.63 -9.03
N ALA A 653 12.53 14.17 -10.23
CA ALA A 653 11.88 15.00 -11.24
C ALA A 653 10.46 15.41 -10.81
N ASP A 654 9.70 14.45 -10.30
CA ASP A 654 8.31 14.59 -9.83
C ASP A 654 8.17 15.69 -8.76
N VAL A 655 8.99 15.64 -7.71
CA VAL A 655 8.95 16.64 -6.62
C VAL A 655 10.03 17.72 -6.73
N SER A 656 10.42 18.09 -7.95
CA SER A 656 11.51 19.08 -8.19
C SER A 656 11.13 20.54 -8.01
N ASN A 657 9.85 20.86 -7.76
CA ASN A 657 9.36 22.23 -7.65
C ASN A 657 10.15 23.12 -6.67
N PRO A 658 10.57 22.64 -5.48
CA PRO A 658 11.36 23.45 -4.55
C PRO A 658 12.76 23.80 -5.06
N CYS A 659 13.26 23.10 -6.09
CA CYS A 659 14.54 23.35 -6.74
C CYS A 659 14.41 24.23 -8.00
N ARG A 660 13.20 24.65 -8.38
CA ARG A 660 12.95 25.56 -9.51
C ARG A 660 13.28 27.02 -9.16
N PRO A 661 13.40 27.91 -10.16
CA PRO A 661 13.40 29.35 -9.93
C PRO A 661 12.23 29.79 -9.03
N LEU A 662 12.47 30.83 -8.21
CA LEU A 662 11.57 31.20 -7.11
C LEU A 662 10.12 31.45 -7.58
N GLU A 663 9.91 32.15 -8.68
CA GLU A 663 8.56 32.42 -9.20
C GLU A 663 7.80 31.12 -9.52
N SER A 664 8.49 30.15 -10.13
CA SER A 664 7.90 28.84 -10.42
C SER A 664 7.68 28.01 -9.17
N CYS A 665 8.61 28.07 -8.20
CA CYS A 665 8.44 27.41 -6.89
C CYS A 665 7.19 27.92 -6.17
N ILE A 666 6.96 29.25 -6.17
CA ILE A 666 5.78 29.88 -5.56
C ILE A 666 4.50 29.45 -6.27
N GLU A 667 4.48 29.46 -7.61
CA GLU A 667 3.30 29.07 -8.40
C GLU A 667 2.95 27.58 -8.18
N TRP A 668 3.94 26.69 -8.19
CA TRP A 668 3.70 25.28 -7.90
C TRP A 668 3.20 25.05 -6.48
N ALA A 669 3.76 25.76 -5.49
CA ALA A 669 3.27 25.73 -4.11
C ALA A 669 1.82 26.22 -4.00
N ALA A 670 1.42 27.22 -4.81
CA ALA A 670 0.05 27.71 -4.90
C ALA A 670 -0.90 26.64 -5.44
N ARG A 671 -0.54 26.05 -6.59
CA ARG A 671 -1.34 25.03 -7.28
C ARG A 671 -1.58 23.81 -6.40
N ILE A 672 -0.53 23.25 -5.81
CA ILE A 672 -0.68 22.06 -4.95
C ILE A 672 -1.48 22.37 -3.68
N SER A 673 -1.32 23.58 -3.12
CA SER A 673 -2.09 23.98 -1.94
C SER A 673 -3.58 24.08 -2.26
N GLU A 674 -3.99 24.69 -3.39
CA GLU A 674 -5.40 24.77 -3.77
C GLU A 674 -6.02 23.39 -4.04
N GLU A 675 -5.24 22.46 -4.58
CA GLU A 675 -5.71 21.10 -4.81
C GLU A 675 -5.95 20.35 -3.49
N TYR A 676 -5.02 20.44 -2.53
CA TYR A 676 -5.20 19.91 -1.19
C TYR A 676 -6.35 20.59 -0.44
N PHE A 677 -6.51 21.91 -0.58
CA PHE A 677 -7.65 22.62 0.02
C PHE A 677 -8.97 22.13 -0.54
N SER A 678 -9.05 21.93 -1.86
CA SER A 678 -10.25 21.39 -2.52
C SER A 678 -10.60 19.99 -2.01
N GLN A 679 -9.59 19.14 -1.80
CA GLN A 679 -9.78 17.83 -1.17
C GLN A 679 -10.30 17.96 0.26
N THR A 680 -9.64 18.75 1.12
CA THR A 680 -10.04 18.92 2.53
C THR A 680 -11.46 19.48 2.67
N ASP A 681 -11.86 20.39 1.78
CA ASP A 681 -13.22 20.92 1.73
C ASP A 681 -14.24 19.82 1.39
N GLU A 682 -13.92 18.98 0.41
CA GLU A 682 -14.78 17.85 0.01
C GLU A 682 -14.85 16.77 1.11
N GLU A 683 -13.73 16.45 1.77
CA GLU A 683 -13.68 15.51 2.89
C GLU A 683 -14.63 15.96 4.01
N LYS A 684 -14.61 17.25 4.35
CA LYS A 684 -15.54 17.82 5.34
C LYS A 684 -16.98 17.87 4.85
N GLN A 685 -17.20 18.12 3.56
CA GLN A 685 -18.54 18.18 2.99
C GLN A 685 -19.22 16.80 2.98
N GLN A 686 -18.45 15.74 2.72
CA GLN A 686 -18.94 14.36 2.64
C GLN A 686 -18.82 13.60 3.96
N ASP A 687 -18.45 14.28 5.05
CA ASP A 687 -18.17 13.69 6.37
C ASP A 687 -17.17 12.51 6.30
N LEU A 688 -16.22 12.57 5.36
CA LEU A 688 -15.12 11.63 5.25
C LEU A 688 -14.02 11.94 6.28
N PRO A 689 -13.20 10.95 6.68
CA PRO A 689 -12.04 11.20 7.52
C PRO A 689 -11.07 12.16 6.81
N VAL A 690 -10.90 13.36 7.38
CA VAL A 690 -9.96 14.37 6.84
C VAL A 690 -8.53 13.86 6.95
N VAL A 691 -7.89 13.58 5.82
CA VAL A 691 -6.53 12.98 5.80
C VAL A 691 -5.44 14.03 5.90
N MET A 692 -5.76 15.30 5.61
CA MET A 692 -4.83 16.43 5.61
C MET A 692 -5.31 17.59 6.51
N PRO A 693 -5.48 17.40 7.84
CA PRO A 693 -6.13 18.40 8.69
C PRO A 693 -5.46 19.78 8.70
N VAL A 694 -4.13 19.83 8.59
CA VAL A 694 -3.34 21.07 8.44
C VAL A 694 -3.61 21.80 7.12
N PHE A 695 -3.93 21.07 6.04
CA PHE A 695 -4.20 21.63 4.70
C PHE A 695 -5.66 22.02 4.54
N ASP A 696 -6.14 22.85 5.46
CA ASP A 696 -7.41 23.57 5.35
C ASP A 696 -7.11 25.03 4.96
N ARG A 697 -7.77 25.53 3.91
CA ARG A 697 -7.56 26.91 3.41
C ARG A 697 -7.74 27.99 4.48
N ASN A 698 -8.50 27.70 5.54
CA ASN A 698 -8.76 28.64 6.63
C ASN A 698 -7.64 28.69 7.69
N THR A 699 -6.84 27.62 7.81
CA THR A 699 -5.86 27.47 8.89
C THR A 699 -4.44 27.26 8.40
N CYS A 700 -4.26 26.75 7.18
CA CYS A 700 -2.96 26.41 6.62
C CYS A 700 -2.04 27.63 6.50
N SER A 701 -0.77 27.44 6.86
CA SER A 701 0.31 28.34 6.49
C SER A 701 1.09 27.68 5.36
N ILE A 702 1.00 28.23 4.15
CA ILE A 702 1.70 27.67 2.98
C ILE A 702 3.22 27.73 3.17
N PRO A 703 3.83 28.87 3.59
CA PRO A 703 5.28 28.93 3.82
C PRO A 703 5.78 27.87 4.80
N LYS A 704 5.08 27.71 5.93
CA LYS A 704 5.45 26.70 6.94
C LYS A 704 5.34 25.28 6.40
N SER A 705 4.28 24.99 5.65
CA SER A 705 4.08 23.67 5.06
C SER A 705 5.13 23.35 4.00
N GLN A 706 5.57 24.35 3.22
CA GLN A 706 6.68 24.20 2.27
C GLN A 706 8.01 23.96 2.99
N ILE A 707 8.30 24.66 4.09
CA ILE A 707 9.49 24.41 4.92
C ILE A 707 9.47 22.97 5.44
N SER A 708 8.36 22.52 6.05
CA SER A 708 8.23 21.16 6.57
C SER A 708 8.38 20.11 5.46
N PHE A 709 7.83 20.34 4.27
CA PHE A 709 8.00 19.45 3.12
C PHE A 709 9.46 19.37 2.66
N ILE A 710 10.13 20.52 2.54
CA ILE A 710 11.54 20.59 2.13
C ILE A 710 12.44 19.88 3.13
N ASP A 711 12.25 20.14 4.43
CA ASP A 711 13.05 19.54 5.49
C ASP A 711 12.83 18.03 5.58
N TYR A 712 11.60 17.54 5.37
CA TYR A 712 11.26 16.14 5.63
C TYR A 712 11.50 15.19 4.43
N PHE A 713 11.28 15.67 3.20
CA PHE A 713 11.38 14.82 2.00
C PHE A 713 12.47 15.27 1.02
N ILE A 714 12.59 16.58 0.79
CA ILE A 714 13.36 17.10 -0.34
C ILE A 714 14.85 17.15 -0.03
N THR A 715 15.22 17.63 1.15
CA THR A 715 16.63 17.88 1.51
C THR A 715 17.48 16.61 1.37
N ASP A 716 17.12 15.53 2.08
CA ASP A 716 17.91 14.29 2.04
C ASP A 716 17.89 13.62 0.64
N MET A 717 16.77 13.72 -0.08
CA MET A 717 16.64 13.15 -1.41
C MET A 717 17.51 13.89 -2.44
N PHE A 718 17.47 15.21 -2.46
CA PHE A 718 18.26 16.03 -3.37
C PHE A 718 19.73 16.07 -2.99
N ASP A 719 20.09 16.05 -1.71
CA ASP A 719 21.49 15.89 -1.28
C ASP A 719 22.07 14.56 -1.80
N ALA A 720 21.31 13.47 -1.72
CA ALA A 720 21.73 12.18 -2.24
C ALA A 720 21.85 12.18 -3.78
N TRP A 721 20.95 12.88 -4.48
CA TRP A 721 20.96 12.96 -5.94
C TRP A 721 22.05 13.90 -6.47
N ASP A 722 22.25 15.05 -5.83
CA ASP A 722 23.34 16.00 -6.10
C ASP A 722 24.71 15.34 -5.91
N ALA A 723 24.89 14.58 -4.83
CA ALA A 723 26.12 13.82 -4.60
C ALA A 723 26.41 12.79 -5.69
N PHE A 724 25.41 12.35 -6.46
CA PHE A 724 25.58 11.38 -7.54
C PHE A 724 25.80 12.05 -8.91
N ILE A 725 25.05 13.10 -9.25
CA ILE A 725 25.06 13.69 -10.61
C ILE A 725 25.45 15.17 -10.70
N GLU A 726 25.82 15.79 -9.58
CA GLU A 726 26.28 17.18 -9.46
C GLU A 726 25.29 18.22 -10.03
N LEU A 727 24.45 18.77 -9.15
CA LEU A 727 23.34 19.68 -9.42
C LEU A 727 23.45 20.99 -8.62
N PRO A 728 24.56 21.73 -8.72
CA PRO A 728 24.79 22.93 -7.90
C PRO A 728 23.70 24.00 -8.09
N ASP A 729 23.18 24.15 -9.32
CA ASP A 729 22.13 25.13 -9.61
C ASP A 729 20.82 24.82 -8.87
N LEU A 730 20.44 23.54 -8.82
CA LEU A 730 19.22 23.09 -8.13
C LEU A 730 19.35 23.26 -6.62
N MET A 731 20.51 22.90 -6.06
CA MET A 731 20.78 23.07 -4.63
C MET A 731 20.82 24.55 -4.23
N GLN A 732 21.31 25.42 -5.12
CA GLN A 732 21.27 26.87 -4.91
C GLN A 732 19.84 27.43 -4.93
N HIS A 733 19.00 26.98 -5.86
CA HIS A 733 17.59 27.33 -5.87
C HIS A 733 16.86 26.81 -4.62
N LEU A 734 17.11 25.57 -4.21
CA LEU A 734 16.53 24.98 -3.01
C LEU A 734 16.83 25.81 -1.76
N ASP A 735 18.10 26.19 -1.55
CA ASP A 735 18.51 27.02 -0.41
C ASP A 735 17.90 28.43 -0.48
N ASN A 736 17.81 29.03 -1.67
CA ASN A 736 17.18 30.34 -1.85
C ASN A 736 15.67 30.30 -1.56
N ASN A 737 14.98 29.29 -2.07
CA ASN A 737 13.54 29.11 -1.89
C ASN A 737 13.21 28.76 -0.43
N PHE A 738 14.02 27.94 0.22
CA PHE A 738 13.88 27.63 1.64
C PHE A 738 14.01 28.90 2.51
N LYS A 739 15.02 29.74 2.25
CA LYS A 739 15.18 31.04 2.93
C LYS A 739 14.01 31.99 2.66
N TYR A 740 13.46 31.97 1.44
CA TYR A 740 12.28 32.76 1.10
C TYR A 740 11.08 32.37 1.98
N TRP A 741 10.79 31.07 2.07
CA TRP A 741 9.69 30.57 2.90
C TRP A 741 9.92 30.86 4.39
N GLN A 742 11.16 30.70 4.88
CA GLN A 742 11.53 31.06 6.26
C GLN A 742 11.29 32.54 6.54
N GLY A 743 11.66 33.43 5.61
CA GLY A 743 11.43 34.87 5.75
C GLY A 743 9.94 35.21 5.85
N LEU A 744 9.07 34.53 5.10
CA LEU A 744 7.61 34.71 5.20
C LEU A 744 7.04 34.18 6.52
N ASP A 745 7.52 33.03 7.01
CA ASP A 745 7.09 32.46 8.29
C ASP A 745 7.53 33.31 9.49
N GLU A 746 8.74 33.87 9.46
CA GLU A 746 9.23 34.82 10.46
C GLU A 746 8.36 36.08 10.56
N MET A 747 7.81 36.54 9.42
CA MET A 747 6.83 37.63 9.35
C MET A 747 5.40 37.18 9.73
N LYS A 748 5.19 35.90 10.06
CA LYS A 748 3.89 35.26 10.34
C LYS A 748 2.90 35.39 9.19
N LEU A 749 3.39 35.47 7.95
CA LEU A 749 2.57 35.50 6.76
C LEU A 749 2.12 34.09 6.40
N ARG A 750 0.82 33.91 6.16
CA ARG A 750 0.25 32.63 5.69
C ARG A 750 0.23 32.51 4.16
N GLY A 751 0.32 33.66 3.48
CA GLY A 751 0.24 33.76 2.03
C GLY A 751 1.57 33.48 1.32
N LEU A 752 1.48 33.34 0.01
CA LEU A 752 2.59 32.99 -0.88
C LEU A 752 3.58 34.14 -1.15
N ARG A 753 3.16 35.39 -0.91
CA ARG A 753 3.93 36.61 -1.19
C ARG A 753 3.77 37.61 -0.04
N PRO A 754 4.76 38.48 0.19
CA PRO A 754 4.58 39.60 1.12
C PRO A 754 3.51 40.58 0.59
N PRO A 755 2.85 41.34 1.48
CA PRO A 755 1.91 42.38 1.06
C PRO A 755 2.63 43.39 0.13
N PRO A 756 1.96 43.92 -0.92
CA PRO A 756 2.54 45.00 -1.71
C PRO A 756 2.82 46.21 -0.80
N GLU A 757 4.03 46.78 -0.92
CA GLU A 757 4.48 47.97 -0.18
C GLU A 757 3.67 49.24 -0.53
#